data_AF-A0A829ZAV5-F1
#
_entry.id   AF-A0A829ZAV5-F1
#
_cell.length_a   1.000
_cell.length_b   1.000
_cell.length_c   1.000
_cell.angle_alpha   90.00
_cell.angle_beta   90.00
_cell.angle_gamma   90.00
#
_symmetry.space_group_name_H-M   'P 1'
#
loop_
_entity.id
_entity.type
_entity.pdbx_description
1 polymer ?
#
loop_
_entity_poly.entity_id
_entity_poly.type
_entity_poly.pdbx_seq_one_letter_code
_entity_poly.pdbx_strand_id
1 'polypeptide(L)'
;MADQNIQKAQKYLNNMYGHRKEWVTLDEDGITGSLLCQGLIRAFQIENNVSPVTGVVGNATLNKMRSLPTVSKMEPSDASNPNVCILQCALFAKGFNAGGITGIYYTTGVNAVKQYQAYANLEQTGIIDWKVWMGLISLNWFNKTNGGDVNVRTIQRQLNADWSDIIGVGPCDGVVSRFTAYAMIAALQAAEGIYTDFMGSLDGTNFGAQTTNKFPNVLKQGQNGSYVKYNKLVQYGLYLNGYNPKRFDGNFDSTTKSLVTDFQEFYALTGIGLVTPGEVNCATMKSLLTSKGDTSRKSKACDCSNVLNAQQALDLKAAGYQVVGRYLTGTVGGSTRKFITFEEIKNIKNAGLRVFPIYQDGGYKLQYFQDLRQGIVDAHTAIAAAKRIGIPSGTTIYFAVDFDCYGFQMISFIVPYFRKLKMIFNSLTNTKNYKIGIYAPRYICTYISDLGLAEYSFVADMSSGFSCNLGYPIPKNWAFDQFFELNSSNGGKFNSSPDFDLDKVGYSGRDSGISNFDDVKYLSPDQLADRNESVLNDVQRDQYAYNVFEPLGYLDRITNAGISYEGEEIKLETIHLSGLDIEVTSKITSDYVFKSDGKPITISLNNDGTLSSACEASIENITANVELGNFEGLDIINTTLDNLKDVAVSITSGQIGFKVELDEVFPKLSFIIGTEDIFPDTDSVNEGITIEIGFKIIPKPDINNNFEFNWELVENTSVSAGVILIILACIAAGAYYLIPGLLGVVA
;
A
#
# COMPACT_ATOMS: atom_id res chain seq x y z
N MET A 1 4.80 -25.19 0.10
CA MET A 1 5.38 -26.54 0.13
C MET A 1 5.15 -27.16 -1.23
N ALA A 2 6.17 -27.78 -1.83
CA ALA A 2 6.08 -28.41 -3.14
C ALA A 2 5.13 -29.61 -3.11
N ASP A 3 4.21 -29.69 -4.07
CA ASP A 3 3.26 -30.79 -4.25
C ASP A 3 3.66 -31.61 -5.49
N GLN A 4 3.74 -32.93 -5.30
CA GLN A 4 4.19 -33.84 -6.36
C GLN A 4 3.22 -33.90 -7.55
N ASN A 5 1.91 -33.74 -7.33
CA ASN A 5 0.92 -33.69 -8.41
C ASN A 5 0.98 -32.36 -9.17
N ILE A 6 1.27 -31.25 -8.49
CA ILE A 6 1.54 -29.97 -9.15
C ILE A 6 2.79 -30.09 -10.01
N GLN A 7 3.86 -30.69 -9.49
CA GLN A 7 5.10 -30.90 -10.26
C GLN A 7 4.87 -31.77 -11.50
N LYS A 8 4.07 -32.85 -11.37
CA LYS A 8 3.66 -33.68 -12.51
C LYS A 8 2.87 -32.88 -13.54
N ALA A 9 1.98 -31.99 -13.11
CA ALA A 9 1.22 -31.12 -14.00
C ALA A 9 2.12 -30.13 -14.77
N GLN A 10 3.05 -29.46 -14.08
CA GLN A 10 4.05 -28.57 -14.70
C GLN A 10 4.88 -29.31 -15.76
N LYS A 11 5.42 -30.48 -15.41
CA LYS A 11 6.16 -31.37 -16.33
C LYS A 11 5.35 -31.77 -17.55
N TYR A 12 4.11 -32.22 -17.33
CA TYR A 12 3.23 -32.62 -18.42
C TYR A 12 2.97 -31.46 -19.38
N LEU A 13 2.62 -30.28 -18.86
CA LEU A 13 2.30 -29.11 -19.66
C LEU A 13 3.52 -28.62 -20.46
N ASN A 14 4.71 -28.55 -19.85
CA ASN A 14 5.95 -28.22 -20.55
C ASN A 14 6.27 -29.22 -21.67
N ASN A 15 6.17 -30.52 -21.40
CA ASN A 15 6.46 -31.55 -22.40
C ASN A 15 5.45 -31.52 -23.57
N MET A 16 4.16 -31.34 -23.25
CA MET A 16 3.10 -31.36 -24.25
C MET A 16 3.11 -30.10 -25.13
N TYR A 17 3.31 -28.92 -24.54
CA TYR A 17 3.11 -27.63 -25.21
C TYR A 17 4.39 -26.82 -25.43
N GLY A 18 5.53 -27.20 -24.86
CA GLY A 18 6.79 -26.42 -24.93
C GLY A 18 7.36 -26.23 -26.34
N HIS A 19 6.94 -27.03 -27.31
CA HIS A 19 7.30 -26.85 -28.72
C HIS A 19 6.54 -25.70 -29.40
N ARG A 20 5.51 -25.15 -28.75
CA ARG A 20 4.68 -24.06 -29.27
C ARG A 20 5.33 -22.72 -28.96
N LYS A 21 5.46 -21.86 -29.97
CA LYS A 21 6.02 -20.51 -29.81
C LYS A 21 5.25 -19.63 -28.81
N GLU A 22 3.96 -19.94 -28.59
CA GLU A 22 3.10 -19.22 -27.65
C GLU A 22 3.23 -19.71 -26.21
N TRP A 23 3.96 -20.81 -25.97
CA TRP A 23 4.14 -21.38 -24.64
C TRP A 23 5.15 -20.59 -23.82
N VAL A 24 4.85 -20.42 -22.53
CA VAL A 24 5.78 -19.87 -21.54
C VAL A 24 6.15 -21.01 -20.61
N THR A 25 7.43 -21.36 -20.57
CA THR A 25 7.95 -22.46 -19.75
C THR A 25 7.57 -22.26 -18.29
N LEU A 26 7.06 -23.32 -17.67
CA LEU A 26 6.72 -23.34 -16.26
C LEU A 26 7.91 -23.87 -15.46
N ASP A 27 8.16 -23.30 -14.28
CA ASP A 27 9.06 -23.93 -13.31
C ASP A 27 8.44 -25.25 -12.83
N GLU A 28 9.25 -26.31 -12.73
CA GLU A 28 8.80 -27.65 -12.31
C GLU A 28 9.07 -27.87 -10.81
N ASP A 29 8.68 -26.90 -10.01
CA ASP A 29 8.98 -26.78 -8.58
C ASP A 29 7.90 -27.37 -7.65
N GLY A 30 6.77 -27.81 -8.22
CA GLY A 30 5.62 -28.30 -7.46
C GLY A 30 4.83 -27.20 -6.77
N ILE A 31 5.03 -25.94 -7.11
CA ILE A 31 4.34 -24.78 -6.52
C ILE A 31 3.26 -24.27 -7.48
N THR A 32 2.02 -24.19 -6.99
CA THR A 32 0.93 -23.59 -7.77
C THR A 32 0.97 -22.06 -7.69
N GLY A 33 0.42 -21.39 -8.68
CA GLY A 33 0.40 -19.93 -8.72
C GLY A 33 -0.12 -19.38 -10.04
N SER A 34 -0.01 -18.07 -10.23
CA SER A 34 -0.49 -17.37 -11.43
C SER A 34 0.14 -17.90 -12.71
N LEU A 35 1.44 -18.23 -12.70
CA LEU A 35 2.15 -18.73 -13.88
C LEU A 35 1.59 -20.09 -14.35
N LEU A 36 1.41 -21.05 -13.42
CA LEU A 36 0.78 -22.33 -13.72
C LEU A 36 -0.66 -22.17 -14.22
N CYS A 37 -1.46 -21.31 -13.58
CA CYS A 37 -2.83 -21.04 -14.02
C CYS A 37 -2.87 -20.44 -15.44
N GLN A 38 -2.00 -19.48 -15.75
CA GLN A 38 -1.86 -18.95 -17.11
C GLN A 38 -1.39 -20.02 -18.09
N GLY A 39 -0.48 -20.91 -17.69
CA GLY A 39 -0.07 -22.09 -18.46
C GLY A 39 -1.25 -23.00 -18.80
N LEU A 40 -2.13 -23.30 -17.84
CA LEU A 40 -3.35 -24.06 -18.08
C LEU A 40 -4.28 -23.38 -19.09
N ILE A 41 -4.41 -22.06 -19.02
CA ILE A 41 -5.20 -21.28 -20.00
C ILE A 41 -4.56 -21.36 -21.39
N ARG A 42 -3.23 -21.20 -21.50
CA ARG A 42 -2.50 -21.33 -22.77
C ARG A 42 -2.66 -22.73 -23.36
N ALA A 43 -2.54 -23.77 -22.54
CA ALA A 43 -2.72 -25.16 -22.94
C ALA A 43 -4.12 -25.39 -23.51
N PHE A 44 -5.16 -24.92 -22.81
CA PHE A 44 -6.53 -24.97 -23.31
C PHE A 44 -6.69 -24.21 -24.63
N GLN A 45 -6.16 -22.98 -24.73
CA GLN A 45 -6.25 -22.16 -25.93
C GLN A 45 -5.55 -22.85 -27.13
N ILE A 46 -4.37 -23.41 -26.91
CA ILE A 46 -3.61 -24.16 -27.90
C ILE A 46 -4.37 -25.40 -28.36
N GLU A 47 -4.80 -26.24 -27.42
CA GLU A 47 -5.47 -27.52 -27.67
C GLU A 47 -6.78 -27.31 -28.44
N ASN A 48 -7.48 -26.22 -28.15
CA ASN A 48 -8.79 -25.92 -28.71
C ASN A 48 -8.76 -24.89 -29.84
N ASN A 49 -7.58 -24.58 -30.39
CA ASN A 49 -7.37 -23.64 -31.50
C ASN A 49 -7.98 -22.24 -31.26
N VAL A 50 -7.85 -21.73 -30.05
CA VAL A 50 -8.24 -20.36 -29.68
C VAL A 50 -7.08 -19.41 -29.97
N SER A 51 -7.36 -18.33 -30.71
CA SER A 51 -6.39 -17.28 -31.03
C SER A 51 -6.92 -15.90 -30.61
N PRO A 52 -6.08 -15.00 -30.08
CA PRO A 52 -4.68 -15.22 -29.71
C PRO A 52 -4.53 -16.11 -28.46
N VAL A 53 -3.40 -16.82 -28.35
CA VAL A 53 -3.01 -17.57 -27.14
C VAL A 53 -2.38 -16.58 -26.17
N THR A 54 -3.13 -16.16 -25.16
CA THR A 54 -2.75 -15.09 -24.23
C THR A 54 -2.42 -15.59 -22.83
N GLY A 55 -2.94 -16.78 -22.45
CA GLY A 55 -2.96 -17.20 -21.05
C GLY A 55 -3.96 -16.42 -20.19
N VAL A 56 -4.89 -15.70 -20.82
CA VAL A 56 -5.99 -14.96 -20.17
C VAL A 56 -7.33 -15.45 -20.70
N VAL A 57 -8.31 -15.62 -19.80
CA VAL A 57 -9.67 -16.04 -20.17
C VAL A 57 -10.44 -14.84 -20.72
N GLY A 58 -10.31 -14.59 -22.03
CA GLY A 58 -11.12 -13.61 -22.76
C GLY A 58 -12.37 -14.21 -23.40
N ASN A 59 -13.17 -13.37 -24.07
CA ASN A 59 -14.41 -13.79 -24.73
C ASN A 59 -14.21 -14.94 -25.74
N ALA A 60 -13.10 -14.96 -26.48
CA ALA A 60 -12.80 -16.05 -27.41
C ALA A 60 -12.64 -17.40 -26.68
N THR A 61 -11.94 -17.40 -25.54
CA THR A 61 -11.76 -18.59 -24.70
C THR A 61 -13.09 -19.02 -24.07
N LEU A 62 -13.87 -18.08 -23.53
CA LEU A 62 -15.19 -18.36 -22.95
C LEU A 62 -16.17 -18.96 -23.98
N ASN A 63 -16.23 -18.39 -25.18
CA ASN A 63 -17.05 -18.92 -26.27
C ASN A 63 -16.62 -20.33 -26.66
N LYS A 64 -15.30 -20.59 -26.69
CA LYS A 64 -14.80 -21.93 -26.98
C LYS A 64 -15.23 -22.93 -25.90
N MET A 65 -15.09 -22.61 -24.62
CA MET A 65 -15.56 -23.46 -23.51
C MET A 65 -17.03 -23.83 -23.66
N ARG A 66 -17.89 -22.86 -24.02
CA ARG A 66 -19.33 -23.08 -24.22
C ARG A 66 -19.67 -23.94 -25.44
N SER A 67 -18.80 -23.96 -26.44
CA SER A 67 -19.00 -24.78 -27.65
C SER A 67 -18.56 -26.24 -27.47
N LEU A 68 -17.77 -26.55 -26.43
CA LEU A 68 -17.26 -27.89 -26.20
C LEU A 68 -18.38 -28.81 -25.69
N PRO A 69 -18.41 -30.08 -26.12
CA PRO A 69 -19.32 -31.06 -25.56
C PRO A 69 -19.00 -31.31 -24.08
N THR A 70 -20.02 -31.65 -23.30
CA THR A 70 -19.83 -32.06 -21.91
C THR A 70 -19.03 -33.35 -21.83
N VAL A 71 -18.12 -33.46 -20.86
CA VAL A 71 -17.39 -34.70 -20.60
C VAL A 71 -18.02 -35.43 -19.41
N SER A 72 -18.52 -36.64 -19.67
CA SER A 72 -19.02 -37.58 -18.66
C SER A 72 -17.98 -38.66 -18.38
N LYS A 73 -18.21 -39.47 -17.35
CA LYS A 73 -17.33 -40.59 -16.98
C LYS A 73 -17.00 -41.45 -18.21
N MET A 74 -15.70 -41.64 -18.45
CA MET A 74 -15.15 -42.48 -19.52
C MET A 74 -14.98 -43.93 -19.04
N GLU A 75 -14.79 -44.87 -19.95
CA GLU A 75 -14.34 -46.21 -19.62
C GLU A 75 -12.80 -46.29 -19.54
N PRO A 76 -12.21 -47.19 -18.74
CA PRO A 76 -10.75 -47.31 -18.63
C PRO A 76 -10.05 -47.64 -19.97
N SER A 77 -10.79 -48.22 -20.92
CA SER A 77 -10.31 -48.57 -22.26
C SER A 77 -10.44 -47.46 -23.30
N ASP A 78 -11.05 -46.32 -22.95
CA ASP A 78 -11.21 -45.21 -23.89
C ASP A 78 -9.87 -44.60 -24.28
N ALA A 79 -9.84 -43.90 -25.42
CA ALA A 79 -8.66 -43.17 -25.85
C ALA A 79 -8.38 -41.97 -24.93
N SER A 80 -7.11 -41.72 -24.65
CA SER A 80 -6.67 -40.55 -23.88
C SER A 80 -7.10 -39.25 -24.58
N ASN A 81 -7.71 -38.34 -23.82
CA ASN A 81 -8.16 -37.04 -24.31
C ASN A 81 -7.28 -35.91 -23.73
N PRO A 82 -6.57 -35.11 -24.56
CA PRO A 82 -5.75 -33.99 -24.10
C PRO A 82 -6.49 -32.95 -23.25
N ASN A 83 -7.77 -32.68 -23.57
CA ASN A 83 -8.59 -31.77 -22.77
C ASN A 83 -8.83 -32.34 -21.35
N VAL A 84 -8.96 -33.65 -21.22
CA VAL A 84 -9.05 -34.31 -19.91
C VAL A 84 -7.72 -34.22 -19.17
N CYS A 85 -6.58 -34.36 -19.87
CA CYS A 85 -5.26 -34.14 -19.25
C CYS A 85 -5.12 -32.71 -18.69
N ILE A 86 -5.50 -31.70 -19.47
CA ILE A 86 -5.49 -30.29 -19.01
C ILE A 86 -6.37 -30.12 -17.77
N LEU A 87 -7.56 -30.72 -17.74
CA LEU A 87 -8.45 -30.66 -16.58
C LEU A 87 -7.88 -31.39 -15.36
N GLN A 88 -7.22 -32.54 -15.54
CA GLN A 88 -6.56 -33.25 -14.46
C GLN A 88 -5.42 -32.38 -13.87
N CYS A 89 -4.64 -31.71 -14.72
CA CYS A 89 -3.67 -30.71 -14.29
C CYS A 89 -4.33 -29.54 -13.54
N ALA A 90 -5.46 -29.03 -14.03
CA ALA A 90 -6.19 -27.94 -13.40
C ALA A 90 -6.75 -28.34 -12.02
N LEU A 91 -7.31 -29.55 -11.90
CA LEU A 91 -7.78 -30.10 -10.63
C LEU A 91 -6.64 -30.14 -9.60
N PHE A 92 -5.46 -30.67 -9.98
CA PHE A 92 -4.29 -30.65 -9.10
C PHE A 92 -3.87 -29.22 -8.72
N ALA A 93 -3.81 -28.30 -9.70
CA ALA A 93 -3.48 -26.91 -9.45
C ALA A 93 -4.45 -26.23 -8.46
N LYS A 94 -5.73 -26.66 -8.42
CA LYS A 94 -6.77 -26.18 -7.49
C LYS A 94 -6.87 -27.00 -6.20
N GLY A 95 -6.05 -28.04 -6.02
CA GLY A 95 -6.01 -28.88 -4.82
C GLY A 95 -7.04 -30.01 -4.79
N PHE A 96 -7.62 -30.38 -5.93
CA PHE A 96 -8.53 -31.51 -6.07
C PHE A 96 -7.80 -32.72 -6.65
N ASN A 97 -7.92 -33.88 -5.99
CA ASN A 97 -7.21 -35.09 -6.39
C ASN A 97 -7.86 -35.75 -7.62
N ALA A 98 -7.27 -35.54 -8.80
CA ALA A 98 -7.72 -36.17 -10.05
C ALA A 98 -7.21 -37.61 -10.27
N GLY A 99 -6.39 -38.14 -9.35
CA GLY A 99 -5.71 -39.44 -9.49
C GLY A 99 -4.41 -39.31 -10.28
N GLY A 100 -4.49 -39.13 -11.60
CA GLY A 100 -3.33 -38.98 -12.49
C GLY A 100 -3.64 -38.20 -13.75
N ILE A 101 -2.62 -37.88 -14.56
CA ILE A 101 -2.76 -37.20 -15.84
C ILE A 101 -2.79 -38.26 -16.95
N THR A 102 -3.94 -38.89 -17.13
CA THR A 102 -4.13 -40.04 -18.03
C THR A 102 -4.90 -39.68 -19.30
N GLY A 103 -5.63 -38.58 -19.28
CA GLY A 103 -6.62 -38.23 -20.30
C GLY A 103 -7.87 -39.10 -20.26
N ILE A 104 -8.04 -39.94 -19.23
CA ILE A 104 -9.22 -40.78 -18.99
C ILE A 104 -9.98 -40.26 -17.77
N TYR A 105 -11.19 -39.75 -17.99
CA TYR A 105 -12.03 -39.16 -16.95
C TYR A 105 -12.85 -40.25 -16.22
N TYR A 106 -12.18 -40.97 -15.31
CA TYR A 106 -12.79 -42.07 -14.55
C TYR A 106 -13.26 -41.63 -13.14
N THR A 107 -13.53 -42.61 -12.26
CA THR A 107 -14.10 -42.40 -10.91
C THR A 107 -13.41 -41.34 -10.07
N THR A 108 -12.07 -41.31 -10.01
CA THR A 108 -11.34 -40.31 -9.20
C THR A 108 -11.52 -38.90 -9.75
N GLY A 109 -11.47 -38.73 -11.08
CA GLY A 109 -11.74 -37.44 -11.72
C GLY A 109 -13.17 -36.97 -11.48
N VAL A 110 -14.16 -37.86 -11.60
CA VAL A 110 -15.57 -37.56 -11.31
C VAL A 110 -15.76 -37.08 -9.87
N ASN A 111 -15.13 -37.76 -8.91
CA ASN A 111 -15.19 -37.35 -7.50
C ASN A 111 -14.51 -35.99 -7.26
N ALA A 112 -13.38 -35.73 -7.92
CA ALA A 112 -12.69 -34.45 -7.85
C ALA A 112 -13.54 -33.29 -8.40
N VAL A 113 -14.23 -33.50 -9.53
CA VAL A 113 -15.15 -32.50 -10.10
C VAL A 113 -16.37 -32.29 -9.20
N LYS A 114 -16.94 -33.35 -8.61
CA LYS A 114 -18.01 -33.21 -7.61
C LYS A 114 -17.58 -32.39 -6.39
N GLN A 115 -16.35 -32.63 -5.92
CA GLN A 115 -15.77 -31.86 -4.83
C GLN A 115 -15.61 -30.39 -5.22
N TYR A 116 -15.04 -30.10 -6.39
CA TYR A 116 -14.96 -28.74 -6.94
C TYR A 116 -16.35 -28.08 -7.03
N GLN A 117 -17.34 -28.75 -7.61
CA GLN A 117 -18.70 -28.25 -7.74
C GLN A 117 -19.30 -27.91 -6.38
N ALA A 118 -19.12 -28.77 -5.37
CA ALA A 118 -19.56 -28.50 -4.01
C ALA A 118 -18.90 -27.24 -3.42
N TYR A 119 -17.60 -27.05 -3.65
CA TYR A 119 -16.84 -25.90 -3.16
C TYR A 119 -17.25 -24.60 -3.86
N ALA A 120 -17.48 -24.66 -5.18
CA ALA A 120 -18.01 -23.57 -5.98
C ALA A 120 -19.52 -23.31 -5.75
N ASN A 121 -20.20 -24.19 -5.02
CA ASN A 121 -21.65 -24.19 -4.77
C ASN A 121 -22.49 -24.33 -6.05
N LEU A 122 -22.04 -25.23 -6.92
CA LEU A 122 -22.74 -25.70 -8.11
C LEU A 122 -23.39 -27.06 -7.85
N GLU A 123 -24.29 -27.47 -8.75
CA GLU A 123 -24.84 -28.81 -8.73
C GLU A 123 -23.73 -29.87 -8.90
N GLN A 124 -23.72 -30.89 -8.05
CA GLN A 124 -22.63 -31.88 -7.96
C GLN A 124 -22.82 -33.04 -8.95
N THR A 125 -22.93 -32.71 -10.23
CA THR A 125 -23.18 -33.68 -11.30
C THR A 125 -21.98 -34.60 -11.56
N GLY A 126 -20.76 -34.11 -11.31
CA GLY A 126 -19.53 -34.76 -11.76
C GLY A 126 -19.35 -34.74 -13.28
N ILE A 127 -20.14 -33.95 -14.00
CA ILE A 127 -20.02 -33.73 -15.44
C ILE A 127 -19.18 -32.47 -15.64
N ILE A 128 -18.22 -32.51 -16.56
CA ILE A 128 -17.46 -31.33 -16.96
C ILE A 128 -18.24 -30.62 -18.06
N ASP A 129 -18.85 -29.49 -17.70
CA ASP A 129 -19.46 -28.55 -18.62
C ASP A 129 -18.61 -27.27 -18.76
N TRP A 130 -19.13 -26.28 -19.46
CA TRP A 130 -18.44 -25.00 -19.66
C TRP A 130 -18.22 -24.23 -18.34
N LYS A 131 -19.04 -24.42 -17.31
CA LYS A 131 -18.88 -23.81 -15.98
C LYS A 131 -17.73 -24.45 -15.21
N VAL A 132 -17.59 -25.78 -15.32
CA VAL A 132 -16.43 -26.52 -14.78
C VAL A 132 -15.14 -26.06 -15.45
N TRP A 133 -15.14 -25.92 -16.78
CA TRP A 133 -14.00 -25.33 -17.51
C TRP A 133 -13.67 -23.94 -16.99
N MET A 134 -14.64 -23.03 -17.00
CA MET A 134 -14.44 -21.64 -16.60
C MET A 134 -13.86 -21.52 -15.18
N GLY A 135 -14.34 -22.32 -14.23
CA GLY A 135 -13.79 -22.30 -12.88
C GLY A 135 -12.37 -22.88 -12.81
N LEU A 136 -12.16 -24.11 -13.28
CA LEU A 136 -10.92 -24.85 -13.02
C LEU A 136 -9.70 -24.29 -13.75
N ILE A 137 -9.83 -23.84 -15.00
CA ILE A 137 -8.66 -23.33 -15.74
C ILE A 137 -8.38 -21.84 -15.51
N SER A 138 -9.21 -21.15 -14.73
CA SER A 138 -9.02 -19.72 -14.44
C SER A 138 -7.99 -19.47 -13.33
N LEU A 139 -7.79 -18.19 -12.98
CA LEU A 139 -7.06 -17.78 -11.79
C LEU A 139 -7.89 -17.92 -10.49
N ASN A 140 -9.15 -18.36 -10.57
CA ASN A 140 -10.05 -18.44 -9.42
C ASN A 140 -9.66 -19.57 -8.47
N TRP A 141 -9.82 -19.34 -7.16
CA TRP A 141 -9.60 -20.32 -6.11
C TRP A 141 -10.91 -20.66 -5.43
N PHE A 142 -11.12 -21.93 -5.07
CA PHE A 142 -12.41 -22.40 -4.51
C PHE A 142 -12.33 -22.83 -3.04
N ASN A 143 -11.10 -22.86 -2.52
CA ASN A 143 -10.78 -23.01 -1.11
C ASN A 143 -10.55 -21.64 -0.48
N LYS A 144 -11.01 -21.44 0.76
CA LYS A 144 -10.69 -20.23 1.51
C LYS A 144 -9.17 -20.12 1.66
N THR A 145 -8.60 -18.98 1.28
CA THR A 145 -7.18 -18.71 1.55
C THR A 145 -6.98 -18.46 3.05
N ASN A 146 -5.73 -18.51 3.51
CA ASN A 146 -5.42 -18.25 4.93
C ASN A 146 -5.92 -16.87 5.38
N GLY A 147 -5.75 -15.83 4.54
CA GLY A 147 -6.28 -14.48 4.77
C GLY A 147 -7.72 -14.25 4.31
N GLY A 148 -8.38 -15.23 3.69
CA GLY A 148 -9.74 -15.08 3.17
C GLY A 148 -10.80 -15.02 4.26
N ASP A 149 -11.85 -14.23 4.03
CA ASP A 149 -13.00 -14.06 4.91
C ASP A 149 -14.10 -15.11 4.62
N VAL A 150 -14.62 -15.74 5.68
CA VAL A 150 -15.63 -16.82 5.57
C VAL A 150 -16.99 -16.34 5.04
N ASN A 151 -17.37 -15.11 5.35
CA ASN A 151 -18.61 -14.49 4.87
C ASN A 151 -18.45 -14.02 3.43
N VAL A 152 -17.28 -13.46 3.05
CA VAL A 152 -16.97 -13.19 1.63
C VAL A 152 -17.05 -14.47 0.80
N ARG A 153 -16.48 -15.57 1.32
CA ARG A 153 -16.62 -16.89 0.68
C ARG A 153 -18.08 -17.33 0.58
N THR A 154 -18.89 -17.05 1.58
CA THR A 154 -20.33 -17.35 1.55
C THR A 154 -21.04 -16.55 0.45
N ILE A 155 -20.76 -15.25 0.34
CA ILE A 155 -21.29 -14.38 -0.72
C ILE A 155 -20.90 -14.91 -2.10
N GLN A 156 -19.61 -15.19 -2.31
CA GLN A 156 -19.07 -15.76 -3.55
C GLN A 156 -19.78 -17.05 -3.96
N ARG A 157 -19.96 -17.98 -3.02
CA ARG A 157 -20.68 -19.25 -3.26
C ARG A 157 -22.16 -19.02 -3.60
N GLN A 158 -22.81 -18.04 -2.97
CA GLN A 158 -24.19 -17.70 -3.34
C GLN A 158 -24.28 -17.04 -4.71
N LEU A 159 -23.31 -16.18 -5.09
CA LEU A 159 -23.24 -15.61 -6.45
C LEU A 159 -23.14 -16.72 -7.50
N ASN A 160 -22.28 -17.73 -7.29
CA ASN A 160 -22.16 -18.86 -8.20
C ASN A 160 -23.45 -19.69 -8.30
N ALA A 161 -24.09 -19.99 -7.17
CA ALA A 161 -25.34 -20.76 -7.16
C ALA A 161 -26.49 -20.00 -7.84
N ASP A 162 -26.63 -18.71 -7.55
CA ASP A 162 -27.77 -17.91 -7.99
C ASP A 162 -27.62 -17.45 -9.45
N TRP A 163 -26.39 -17.28 -9.95
CA TRP A 163 -26.12 -16.51 -11.19
C TRP A 163 -25.13 -17.13 -12.18
N SER A 164 -24.54 -18.30 -11.91
CA SER A 164 -23.48 -18.85 -12.78
C SER A 164 -23.86 -19.08 -14.25
N ASP A 165 -25.15 -19.22 -14.57
CA ASP A 165 -25.61 -19.28 -15.98
C ASP A 165 -25.45 -17.97 -16.73
N ILE A 166 -25.50 -16.83 -16.03
CA ILE A 166 -25.47 -15.49 -16.61
C ILE A 166 -24.07 -14.87 -16.44
N ILE A 167 -23.50 -14.94 -15.24
CA ILE A 167 -22.24 -14.25 -14.91
C ILE A 167 -21.01 -15.18 -14.92
N GLY A 168 -21.22 -16.49 -15.07
CA GLY A 168 -20.16 -17.49 -15.00
C GLY A 168 -19.73 -17.85 -13.57
N VAL A 169 -18.64 -18.60 -13.43
CA VAL A 169 -18.16 -19.11 -12.14
C VAL A 169 -17.00 -18.28 -11.61
N GLY A 170 -17.20 -17.66 -10.45
CA GLY A 170 -16.21 -16.88 -9.71
C GLY A 170 -15.45 -17.66 -8.63
N PRO A 171 -14.43 -17.04 -8.01
CA PRO A 171 -13.70 -17.63 -6.89
C PRO A 171 -14.60 -17.80 -5.67
N CYS A 172 -14.22 -18.69 -4.76
CA CYS A 172 -14.80 -18.95 -3.44
C CYS A 172 -13.70 -18.98 -2.36
N ASP A 173 -12.76 -18.04 -2.47
CA ASP A 173 -11.54 -17.95 -1.67
C ASP A 173 -11.61 -17.01 -0.47
N GLY A 174 -12.72 -16.27 -0.35
CA GLY A 174 -12.91 -15.31 0.72
C GLY A 174 -12.20 -13.97 0.48
N VAL A 175 -11.67 -13.72 -0.72
CA VAL A 175 -11.04 -12.45 -1.08
C VAL A 175 -11.87 -11.74 -2.14
N VAL A 176 -12.17 -10.46 -1.94
CA VAL A 176 -12.93 -9.67 -2.92
C VAL A 176 -12.05 -9.36 -4.12
N SER A 177 -12.06 -10.26 -5.10
CA SER A 177 -11.36 -10.08 -6.36
C SER A 177 -12.09 -9.09 -7.29
N ARG A 178 -11.41 -8.65 -8.35
CA ARG A 178 -12.05 -7.91 -9.47
C ARG A 178 -13.28 -8.64 -10.01
N PHE A 179 -13.22 -9.97 -10.14
CA PHE A 179 -14.38 -10.77 -10.52
C PHE A 179 -15.52 -10.60 -9.52
N THR A 180 -15.26 -10.72 -8.22
CA THR A 180 -16.29 -10.58 -7.18
C THR A 180 -16.94 -9.20 -7.22
N ALA A 181 -16.15 -8.14 -7.38
CA ALA A 181 -16.66 -6.77 -7.48
C ALA A 181 -17.56 -6.57 -8.71
N TYR A 182 -17.16 -7.04 -9.90
CA TYR A 182 -18.00 -6.93 -11.10
C TYR A 182 -19.19 -7.89 -11.10
N ALA A 183 -19.05 -9.07 -10.49
CA ALA A 183 -20.13 -10.04 -10.32
C ALA A 183 -21.30 -9.46 -9.53
N MET A 184 -21.05 -8.58 -8.56
CA MET A 184 -22.11 -7.87 -7.83
C MET A 184 -22.97 -7.00 -8.75
N ILE A 185 -22.34 -6.26 -9.67
CA ILE A 185 -23.04 -5.40 -10.64
C ILE A 185 -23.76 -6.26 -11.69
N ALA A 186 -23.09 -7.30 -12.20
CA ALA A 186 -23.66 -8.23 -13.16
C ALA A 186 -24.87 -9.00 -12.60
N ALA A 187 -24.81 -9.42 -11.33
CA ALA A 187 -25.93 -10.05 -10.64
C ALA A 187 -27.12 -9.11 -10.45
N LEU A 188 -26.89 -7.81 -10.23
CA LEU A 188 -27.96 -6.80 -10.23
C LEU A 188 -28.62 -6.71 -11.61
N GLN A 189 -27.82 -6.62 -12.66
CA GLN A 189 -28.30 -6.55 -14.05
C GLN A 189 -29.08 -7.81 -14.45
N ALA A 190 -28.65 -8.98 -13.97
CA ALA A 190 -29.36 -10.24 -14.13
C ALA A 190 -30.71 -10.24 -13.37
N ALA A 191 -30.74 -9.70 -12.14
CA ALA A 191 -31.98 -9.56 -11.36
C ALA A 191 -32.99 -8.60 -12.01
N GLU A 192 -32.48 -7.57 -12.69
CA GLU A 192 -33.25 -6.59 -13.48
C GLU A 192 -33.74 -7.14 -14.84
N GLY A 193 -33.29 -8.33 -15.23
CA GLY A 193 -33.58 -8.94 -16.52
C GLY A 193 -32.90 -8.23 -17.70
N ILE A 194 -31.80 -7.51 -17.46
CA ILE A 194 -30.96 -6.93 -18.52
C ILE A 194 -30.20 -8.04 -19.25
N TYR A 195 -29.65 -8.98 -18.49
CA TYR A 195 -29.03 -10.19 -19.01
C TYR A 195 -29.85 -11.40 -18.60
N THR A 196 -30.29 -12.18 -19.59
CA THR A 196 -31.01 -13.46 -19.40
C THR A 196 -30.16 -14.67 -19.78
N ASP A 197 -29.02 -14.43 -20.42
CA ASP A 197 -28.08 -15.44 -20.91
C ASP A 197 -26.65 -15.05 -20.51
N PHE A 198 -25.72 -16.00 -20.67
CA PHE A 198 -24.30 -15.78 -20.35
C PHE A 198 -23.74 -14.52 -21.03
N MET A 199 -23.23 -13.59 -20.22
CA MET A 199 -22.83 -12.26 -20.68
C MET A 199 -21.38 -12.17 -21.20
N GLY A 200 -20.58 -13.22 -21.03
CA GLY A 200 -19.16 -13.21 -21.39
C GLY A 200 -18.27 -12.70 -20.25
N SER A 201 -17.18 -12.01 -20.59
CA SER A 201 -16.28 -11.42 -19.61
C SER A 201 -16.99 -10.36 -18.77
N LEU A 202 -16.73 -10.37 -17.45
CA LEU A 202 -17.23 -9.36 -16.52
C LEU A 202 -16.33 -8.11 -16.46
N ASP A 203 -15.14 -8.15 -17.06
CA ASP A 203 -14.22 -7.02 -17.01
C ASP A 203 -14.83 -5.76 -17.62
N GLY A 204 -14.88 -4.69 -16.82
CA GLY A 204 -15.48 -3.42 -17.22
C GLY A 204 -17.00 -3.36 -17.09
N THR A 205 -17.64 -4.36 -16.45
CA THR A 205 -19.07 -4.30 -16.14
C THR A 205 -19.37 -3.03 -15.33
N ASN A 206 -20.29 -2.21 -15.85
CA ASN A 206 -20.58 -0.90 -15.31
C ASN A 206 -22.03 -0.77 -14.86
N PHE A 207 -22.26 -0.05 -13.75
CA PHE A 207 -23.59 0.39 -13.32
C PHE A 207 -24.00 1.64 -14.12
N GLY A 208 -24.44 1.42 -15.36
CA GLY A 208 -24.79 2.49 -16.30
C GLY A 208 -26.25 2.95 -16.25
N ALA A 209 -26.65 3.72 -17.27
CA ALA A 209 -28.01 4.24 -17.41
C ALA A 209 -29.08 3.15 -17.54
N GLN A 210 -28.78 2.03 -18.23
CA GLN A 210 -29.74 0.93 -18.37
C GLN A 210 -30.07 0.28 -17.02
N THR A 211 -29.04 -0.02 -16.22
CA THR A 211 -29.18 -0.53 -14.83
C THR A 211 -29.92 0.50 -13.97
N THR A 212 -29.56 1.78 -14.07
CA THR A 212 -30.24 2.87 -13.35
C THR A 212 -31.74 2.91 -13.65
N ASN A 213 -32.13 2.79 -14.92
CA ASN A 213 -33.53 2.87 -15.36
C ASN A 213 -34.35 1.61 -15.03
N LYS A 214 -33.69 0.46 -14.83
CA LYS A 214 -34.34 -0.83 -14.52
C LYS A 214 -34.40 -1.12 -13.02
N PHE A 215 -33.57 -0.44 -12.22
CA PHE A 215 -33.54 -0.63 -10.78
C PHE A 215 -34.93 -0.41 -10.16
N PRO A 216 -35.39 -1.28 -9.22
CA PRO A 216 -36.66 -1.07 -8.54
C PRO A 216 -36.66 0.27 -7.79
N ASN A 217 -37.78 1.02 -7.84
CA ASN A 217 -37.86 2.37 -7.28
C ASN A 217 -37.23 2.50 -5.88
N VAL A 218 -37.53 1.56 -4.97
CA VAL A 218 -36.93 1.50 -3.63
C VAL A 218 -37.00 0.07 -3.07
N LEU A 219 -36.01 -0.30 -2.27
CA LEU A 219 -36.01 -1.48 -1.40
C LEU A 219 -36.06 -1.00 0.06
N LYS A 220 -36.88 -1.63 0.89
CA LYS A 220 -37.10 -1.22 2.29
C LYS A 220 -37.54 -2.37 3.18
N GLN A 221 -37.55 -2.13 4.48
CA GLN A 221 -37.96 -3.12 5.48
C GLN A 221 -39.34 -3.73 5.15
N GLY A 222 -39.41 -5.06 5.23
CA GLY A 222 -40.62 -5.85 4.95
C GLY A 222 -40.90 -6.09 3.46
N GLN A 223 -40.17 -5.43 2.55
CA GLN A 223 -40.28 -5.65 1.11
C GLN A 223 -39.42 -6.85 0.69
N ASN A 224 -39.99 -8.04 0.90
CA ASN A 224 -39.40 -9.33 0.56
C ASN A 224 -40.13 -9.98 -0.64
N GLY A 225 -40.02 -11.30 -0.84
CA GLY A 225 -40.67 -12.01 -1.94
C GLY A 225 -39.88 -11.88 -3.25
N SER A 226 -40.45 -11.25 -4.28
CA SER A 226 -39.76 -11.02 -5.56
C SER A 226 -38.49 -10.17 -5.42
N TYR A 227 -38.34 -9.45 -4.30
CA TYR A 227 -37.18 -8.61 -4.00
C TYR A 227 -35.99 -9.33 -3.35
N VAL A 228 -36.12 -10.61 -2.97
CA VAL A 228 -35.07 -11.35 -2.26
C VAL A 228 -33.71 -11.28 -2.99
N LYS A 229 -33.71 -11.39 -4.32
CA LYS A 229 -32.48 -11.30 -5.14
C LYS A 229 -31.80 -9.93 -5.01
N TYR A 230 -32.56 -8.84 -4.99
CA TYR A 230 -32.05 -7.49 -4.79
C TYR A 230 -31.58 -7.27 -3.36
N ASN A 231 -32.35 -7.74 -2.38
CA ASN A 231 -32.04 -7.61 -0.96
C ASN A 231 -30.77 -8.38 -0.58
N LYS A 232 -30.50 -9.54 -1.21
CA LYS A 232 -29.21 -10.24 -1.07
C LYS A 232 -28.06 -9.33 -1.51
N LEU A 233 -28.18 -8.65 -2.66
CA LEU A 233 -27.15 -7.73 -3.15
C LEU A 233 -26.93 -6.54 -2.21
N VAL A 234 -27.99 -6.05 -1.54
CA VAL A 234 -27.86 -5.07 -0.43
C VAL A 234 -27.03 -5.64 0.71
N GLN A 235 -27.38 -6.83 1.21
CA GLN A 235 -26.67 -7.49 2.32
C GLN A 235 -25.20 -7.77 1.98
N TYR A 236 -24.92 -8.21 0.75
CA TYR A 236 -23.56 -8.41 0.26
C TYR A 236 -22.81 -7.07 0.23
N GLY A 237 -23.38 -6.05 -0.43
CA GLY A 237 -22.78 -4.72 -0.52
C GLY A 237 -22.49 -4.10 0.85
N LEU A 238 -23.40 -4.25 1.82
CA LEU A 238 -23.18 -3.81 3.19
C LEU A 238 -21.97 -4.52 3.81
N TYR A 239 -21.90 -5.86 3.72
CA TYR A 239 -20.79 -6.62 4.28
C TYR A 239 -19.45 -6.21 3.66
N LEU A 240 -19.40 -6.07 2.33
CA LEU A 240 -18.19 -5.65 1.61
C LEU A 240 -17.75 -4.21 1.95
N ASN A 241 -18.68 -3.37 2.41
CA ASN A 241 -18.37 -2.02 2.90
C ASN A 241 -18.19 -1.94 4.43
N GLY A 242 -18.05 -3.08 5.12
CA GLY A 242 -17.74 -3.13 6.56
C GLY A 242 -18.96 -3.20 7.50
N TYR A 243 -20.17 -3.36 6.97
CA TYR A 243 -21.42 -3.43 7.74
C TYR A 243 -21.96 -4.85 7.73
N ASN A 244 -21.83 -5.58 8.84
CA ASN A 244 -22.13 -7.01 8.87
C ASN A 244 -23.63 -7.31 9.16
N PRO A 245 -24.44 -7.74 8.16
CA PRO A 245 -25.85 -8.11 8.37
C PRO A 245 -26.06 -9.42 9.12
N LYS A 246 -24.99 -10.16 9.44
CA LYS A 246 -24.95 -11.50 10.08
C LYS A 246 -25.56 -12.63 9.25
N ARG A 247 -26.28 -12.32 8.18
CA ARG A 247 -26.90 -13.28 7.26
C ARG A 247 -27.02 -12.71 5.85
N PHE A 248 -27.24 -13.61 4.92
CA PHE A 248 -27.20 -13.39 3.47
C PHE A 248 -28.41 -14.07 2.80
N ASP A 249 -29.60 -13.83 3.35
CA ASP A 249 -30.85 -14.51 3.02
C ASP A 249 -31.80 -13.69 2.13
N GLY A 250 -31.51 -12.40 1.94
CA GLY A 250 -32.38 -11.45 1.23
C GLY A 250 -33.61 -11.01 2.01
N ASN A 251 -33.68 -11.28 3.32
CA ASN A 251 -34.72 -10.71 4.18
C ASN A 251 -34.32 -9.30 4.64
N PHE A 252 -35.05 -8.29 4.15
CA PHE A 252 -34.85 -6.89 4.51
C PHE A 252 -35.64 -6.59 5.81
N ASP A 253 -34.98 -6.79 6.95
CA ASP A 253 -35.54 -6.55 8.28
C ASP A 253 -35.03 -5.22 8.89
N SER A 254 -35.34 -5.02 10.18
CA SER A 254 -34.88 -3.87 10.96
C SER A 254 -33.35 -3.79 11.06
N THR A 255 -32.64 -4.94 11.11
CA THR A 255 -31.17 -4.96 11.14
C THR A 255 -30.59 -4.45 9.82
N THR A 256 -31.10 -4.95 8.68
CA THR A 256 -30.65 -4.45 7.37
C THR A 256 -30.95 -2.96 7.21
N LYS A 257 -32.14 -2.50 7.63
CA LYS A 257 -32.50 -1.07 7.64
C LYS A 257 -31.51 -0.23 8.46
N SER A 258 -31.15 -0.67 9.66
CA SER A 258 -30.21 0.04 10.52
C SER A 258 -28.85 0.17 9.85
N LEU A 259 -28.30 -0.93 9.31
CA LEU A 259 -27.00 -0.92 8.65
C LEU A 259 -26.98 -0.06 7.39
N VAL A 260 -28.08 -0.02 6.62
CA VAL A 260 -28.23 0.91 5.49
C VAL A 260 -28.17 2.37 5.97
N THR A 261 -28.81 2.68 7.10
CA THR A 261 -28.77 4.03 7.70
C THR A 261 -27.33 4.40 8.08
N ASP A 262 -26.64 3.53 8.81
CA ASP A 262 -25.26 3.76 9.25
C ASP A 262 -24.30 3.92 8.05
N PHE A 263 -24.50 3.15 6.99
CA PHE A 263 -23.75 3.28 5.73
C PHE A 263 -24.00 4.64 5.06
N GLN A 264 -25.28 5.03 4.90
CA GLN A 264 -25.66 6.29 4.24
C GLN A 264 -25.13 7.51 5.00
N GLU A 265 -25.14 7.48 6.33
CA GLU A 265 -24.59 8.54 7.17
C GLU A 265 -23.07 8.61 7.05
N PHE A 266 -22.38 7.47 7.18
CA PHE A 266 -20.92 7.42 7.11
C PHE A 266 -20.35 7.81 5.75
N TYR A 267 -21.07 7.57 4.64
CA TYR A 267 -20.70 7.99 3.28
C TYR A 267 -21.22 9.40 2.92
N ALA A 268 -21.76 10.15 3.89
CA ALA A 268 -22.34 11.47 3.72
C ALA A 268 -23.39 11.58 2.59
N LEU A 269 -24.18 10.51 2.39
CA LEU A 269 -25.24 10.46 1.38
C LEU A 269 -26.52 11.15 1.85
N THR A 270 -26.71 11.29 3.17
CA THR A 270 -27.86 11.97 3.77
C THR A 270 -27.78 13.49 3.61
N GLY A 271 -28.93 14.15 3.41
CA GLY A 271 -29.01 15.62 3.38
C GLY A 271 -28.54 16.28 2.08
N ILE A 272 -28.19 15.50 1.05
CA ILE A 272 -27.85 15.99 -0.31
C ILE A 272 -28.94 15.69 -1.35
N GLY A 273 -30.13 15.28 -0.90
CA GLY A 273 -31.35 15.22 -1.71
C GLY A 273 -31.54 13.97 -2.56
N LEU A 274 -30.77 12.90 -2.33
CA LEU A 274 -30.87 11.67 -3.12
C LEU A 274 -31.31 10.42 -2.35
N VAL A 275 -31.18 10.34 -1.03
CA VAL A 275 -31.42 9.10 -0.27
C VAL A 275 -32.34 9.34 0.92
N THR A 276 -33.12 8.31 1.27
CA THR A 276 -33.91 8.24 2.51
C THR A 276 -33.20 7.29 3.48
N PRO A 277 -32.91 7.70 4.73
CA PRO A 277 -32.29 6.84 5.73
C PRO A 277 -32.95 5.48 5.87
N GLY A 278 -32.16 4.41 5.68
CA GLY A 278 -32.59 3.01 5.84
C GLY A 278 -33.35 2.42 4.65
N GLU A 279 -33.59 3.19 3.60
CA GLU A 279 -34.13 2.70 2.32
C GLU A 279 -33.02 2.64 1.27
N VAL A 280 -33.06 1.62 0.40
CA VAL A 280 -32.10 1.47 -0.70
C VAL A 280 -32.78 1.81 -2.02
N ASN A 281 -32.52 3.00 -2.51
CA ASN A 281 -32.82 3.40 -3.88
C ASN A 281 -31.58 3.24 -4.78
N CYS A 282 -31.70 3.59 -6.06
CA CYS A 282 -30.62 3.43 -7.04
C CYS A 282 -29.32 4.12 -6.60
N ALA A 283 -29.40 5.32 -6.01
CA ALA A 283 -28.24 6.05 -5.53
C ALA A 283 -27.51 5.29 -4.40
N THR A 284 -28.26 4.75 -3.44
CA THR A 284 -27.70 3.94 -2.35
C THR A 284 -27.07 2.65 -2.90
N MET A 285 -27.73 1.98 -3.85
CA MET A 285 -27.18 0.76 -4.47
C MET A 285 -25.90 1.04 -5.26
N LYS A 286 -25.83 2.14 -6.02
CA LYS A 286 -24.59 2.55 -6.70
C LYS A 286 -23.46 2.76 -5.70
N SER A 287 -23.71 3.40 -4.57
CA SER A 287 -22.70 3.61 -3.52
C SER A 287 -22.25 2.32 -2.85
N LEU A 288 -23.14 1.32 -2.73
CA LEU A 288 -22.77 0.00 -2.21
C LEU A 288 -21.88 -0.78 -3.20
N LEU A 289 -22.15 -0.67 -4.51
CA LEU A 289 -21.54 -1.55 -5.53
C LEU A 289 -20.43 -0.91 -6.35
N THR A 290 -20.26 0.41 -6.30
CA THR A 290 -19.24 1.14 -7.05
C THR A 290 -18.57 2.17 -6.15
N SER A 291 -17.27 2.41 -6.34
CA SER A 291 -16.54 3.38 -5.52
C SER A 291 -17.15 4.78 -5.65
N LYS A 292 -17.35 5.26 -6.88
CA LYS A 292 -17.89 6.60 -7.18
C LYS A 292 -19.36 6.83 -6.78
N GLY A 293 -20.10 5.76 -6.48
CA GLY A 293 -21.53 5.85 -6.18
C GLY A 293 -22.35 6.53 -7.29
N ASP A 294 -23.41 7.24 -6.90
CA ASP A 294 -24.20 8.03 -7.85
C ASP A 294 -23.51 9.35 -8.19
N THR A 295 -22.98 9.46 -9.40
CA THR A 295 -22.28 10.66 -9.88
C THR A 295 -23.19 11.88 -10.04
N SER A 296 -24.51 11.71 -10.09
CA SER A 296 -25.47 12.82 -10.12
C SER A 296 -25.62 13.52 -8.78
N ARG A 297 -25.17 12.91 -7.67
CA ARG A 297 -25.32 13.46 -6.31
C ARG A 297 -24.70 14.85 -6.17
N LYS A 298 -25.39 15.75 -5.48
CA LYS A 298 -24.81 17.05 -5.11
C LYS A 298 -23.65 16.84 -4.15
N SER A 299 -22.74 17.80 -4.09
CA SER A 299 -21.66 17.75 -3.12
C SER A 299 -21.45 19.09 -2.41
N LYS A 300 -20.79 19.01 -1.25
CA LYS A 300 -20.41 20.15 -0.42
C LYS A 300 -18.94 20.54 -0.58
N ALA A 301 -18.13 19.72 -1.24
CA ALA A 301 -16.76 20.07 -1.61
C ALA A 301 -16.51 19.81 -3.11
N CYS A 302 -15.47 20.44 -3.62
CA CYS A 302 -14.95 20.24 -4.97
C CYS A 302 -13.44 20.41 -4.98
N ASP A 303 -12.78 20.02 -6.05
CA ASP A 303 -11.41 20.42 -6.36
C ASP A 303 -11.31 20.77 -7.85
N CYS A 304 -10.33 21.60 -8.20
CA CYS A 304 -10.13 22.00 -9.60
C CYS A 304 -8.68 22.40 -9.84
N SER A 305 -8.22 22.36 -11.08
CA SER A 305 -6.93 22.95 -11.45
C SER A 305 -7.06 24.44 -11.83
N ASN A 306 -8.25 24.88 -12.23
CA ASN A 306 -8.53 26.25 -12.61
C ASN A 306 -8.35 27.21 -11.41
N VAL A 307 -7.72 28.35 -11.67
CA VAL A 307 -7.50 29.41 -10.68
C VAL A 307 -8.73 30.29 -10.65
N LEU A 308 -9.39 30.35 -9.49
CA LEU A 308 -10.72 30.95 -9.37
C LEU A 308 -10.66 32.49 -9.35
N ASN A 309 -11.43 33.09 -10.26
CA ASN A 309 -11.79 34.49 -10.17
C ASN A 309 -12.93 34.72 -9.15
N ALA A 310 -13.27 35.99 -8.89
CA ALA A 310 -14.31 36.35 -7.92
C ALA A 310 -15.69 35.76 -8.26
N GLN A 311 -16.10 35.77 -9.52
CA GLN A 311 -17.40 35.25 -9.96
C GLN A 311 -17.45 33.73 -9.82
N GLN A 312 -16.39 33.02 -10.25
CA GLN A 312 -16.28 31.57 -10.11
C GLN A 312 -16.38 31.12 -8.64
N ALA A 313 -15.75 31.84 -7.71
CA ALA A 313 -15.86 31.55 -6.28
C ALA A 313 -17.29 31.78 -5.75
N LEU A 314 -17.98 32.85 -6.18
CA LEU A 314 -19.38 33.11 -5.82
C LEU A 314 -20.32 32.04 -6.40
N ASP A 315 -20.10 31.62 -7.64
CA ASP A 315 -20.91 30.61 -8.32
C ASP A 315 -20.74 29.22 -7.66
N LEU A 316 -19.51 28.86 -7.26
CA LEU A 316 -19.27 27.66 -6.44
C LEU A 316 -20.05 27.72 -5.12
N LYS A 317 -20.01 28.86 -4.41
CA LYS A 317 -20.78 29.03 -3.17
C LYS A 317 -22.29 28.90 -3.41
N ALA A 318 -22.80 29.53 -4.46
CA ALA A 318 -24.21 29.49 -4.84
C ALA A 318 -24.66 28.08 -5.23
N ALA A 319 -23.78 27.28 -5.83
CA ALA A 319 -24.01 25.87 -6.15
C ALA A 319 -24.04 24.94 -4.91
N GLY A 320 -23.69 25.46 -3.73
CA GLY A 320 -23.75 24.74 -2.46
C GLY A 320 -22.41 24.19 -1.97
N TYR A 321 -21.31 24.47 -2.69
CA TYR A 321 -19.97 24.10 -2.23
C TYR A 321 -19.55 24.93 -1.01
N GLN A 322 -18.73 24.34 -0.16
CA GLN A 322 -18.30 24.88 1.13
C GLN A 322 -16.78 24.84 1.29
N VAL A 323 -16.11 23.86 0.66
CA VAL A 323 -14.66 23.66 0.72
C VAL A 323 -14.14 23.33 -0.68
N VAL A 324 -13.04 23.95 -1.08
CA VAL A 324 -12.43 23.79 -2.40
C VAL A 324 -11.01 23.27 -2.25
N GLY A 325 -10.69 22.16 -2.92
CA GLY A 325 -9.36 21.59 -3.01
C GLY A 325 -8.51 22.41 -3.97
N ARG A 326 -7.38 22.95 -3.50
CA ARG A 326 -6.52 23.82 -4.30
C ARG A 326 -5.07 23.37 -4.24
N TYR A 327 -4.41 23.35 -5.39
CA TYR A 327 -3.03 22.93 -5.53
C TYR A 327 -2.06 23.97 -4.96
N LEU A 328 -1.02 23.50 -4.25
CA LEU A 328 0.08 24.34 -3.76
C LEU A 328 1.10 24.67 -4.85
N THR A 329 1.24 23.79 -5.84
CA THR A 329 2.30 23.82 -6.87
C THR A 329 1.80 23.35 -8.25
N GLY A 330 2.68 23.42 -9.24
CA GLY A 330 2.51 22.75 -10.53
C GLY A 330 1.75 23.51 -11.63
N THR A 331 1.67 22.85 -12.78
CA THR A 331 0.96 23.30 -13.99
C THR A 331 0.13 22.18 -14.61
N VAL A 332 -0.88 22.54 -15.41
CA VAL A 332 -1.62 21.67 -16.33
C VAL A 332 -0.98 21.76 -17.71
N GLY A 333 -0.78 20.60 -18.36
CA GLY A 333 -0.19 20.53 -19.69
C GLY A 333 1.22 21.11 -19.79
N GLY A 334 1.93 21.21 -18.66
CA GLY A 334 3.29 21.76 -18.57
C GLY A 334 3.39 23.29 -18.61
N SER A 335 2.29 24.03 -18.81
CA SER A 335 2.34 25.48 -19.04
C SER A 335 1.27 26.28 -18.29
N THR A 336 0.09 25.72 -18.08
CA THR A 336 -1.02 26.46 -17.45
C THR A 336 -0.93 26.34 -15.95
N ARG A 337 -0.77 27.45 -15.24
CA ARG A 337 -0.67 27.44 -13.77
C ARG A 337 -1.91 26.84 -13.11
N LYS A 338 -1.72 25.90 -12.16
CA LYS A 338 -2.80 25.36 -11.32
C LYS A 338 -2.76 25.77 -9.84
N PHE A 339 -1.60 26.22 -9.36
CA PHE A 339 -1.43 26.56 -7.96
C PHE A 339 -2.18 27.82 -7.54
N ILE A 340 -2.64 27.82 -6.28
CA ILE A 340 -3.41 28.91 -5.67
C ILE A 340 -2.62 30.23 -5.56
N THR A 341 -3.28 31.37 -5.79
CA THR A 341 -2.69 32.72 -5.68
C THR A 341 -3.27 33.54 -4.55
N PHE A 342 -2.59 34.62 -4.16
CA PHE A 342 -3.10 35.62 -3.20
C PHE A 342 -4.45 36.22 -3.63
N GLU A 343 -4.61 36.51 -4.93
CA GLU A 343 -5.89 37.02 -5.46
C GLU A 343 -7.00 35.97 -5.35
N GLU A 344 -6.71 34.71 -5.69
CA GLU A 344 -7.65 33.60 -5.54
C GLU A 344 -8.03 33.39 -4.06
N ILE A 345 -7.07 33.44 -3.14
CA ILE A 345 -7.33 33.35 -1.68
C ILE A 345 -8.34 34.43 -1.27
N LYS A 346 -8.16 35.67 -1.73
CA LYS A 346 -9.11 36.77 -1.45
C LYS A 346 -10.50 36.47 -2.02
N ASN A 347 -10.57 35.97 -3.25
CA ASN A 347 -11.84 35.62 -3.91
C ASN A 347 -12.59 34.52 -3.15
N ILE A 348 -11.89 33.44 -2.78
CA ILE A 348 -12.45 32.30 -2.02
C ILE A 348 -12.94 32.77 -0.64
N LYS A 349 -12.15 33.56 0.07
CA LYS A 349 -12.53 34.12 1.39
C LYS A 349 -13.78 35.00 1.29
N ASN A 350 -13.83 35.89 0.30
CA ASN A 350 -14.96 36.80 0.10
C ASN A 350 -16.25 36.06 -0.26
N ALA A 351 -16.15 34.93 -0.96
CA ALA A 351 -17.30 34.05 -1.25
C ALA A 351 -17.74 33.22 -0.02
N GLY A 352 -16.99 33.24 1.09
CA GLY A 352 -17.28 32.42 2.26
C GLY A 352 -17.02 30.93 2.03
N LEU A 353 -16.05 30.60 1.18
CA LEU A 353 -15.55 29.26 0.94
C LEU A 353 -14.30 28.97 1.78
N ARG A 354 -14.00 27.69 1.97
CA ARG A 354 -12.80 27.19 2.66
C ARG A 354 -11.88 26.46 1.67
N VAL A 355 -10.61 26.26 2.03
CA VAL A 355 -9.62 25.56 1.20
C VAL A 355 -9.14 24.29 1.90
N PHE A 356 -8.90 23.21 1.15
CA PHE A 356 -7.99 22.15 1.59
C PHE A 356 -6.80 22.06 0.61
N PRO A 357 -5.53 22.12 1.09
CA PRO A 357 -4.35 22.12 0.22
C PRO A 357 -4.05 20.75 -0.40
N ILE A 358 -3.73 20.74 -1.69
CA ILE A 358 -3.32 19.54 -2.45
C ILE A 358 -1.88 19.72 -2.94
N TYR A 359 -1.06 18.68 -2.82
CA TYR A 359 0.26 18.59 -3.43
C TYR A 359 0.29 17.50 -4.51
N GLN A 360 0.61 17.89 -5.75
CA GLN A 360 0.69 17.00 -6.90
C GLN A 360 1.55 17.61 -8.02
N ASP A 361 2.88 17.47 -7.96
CA ASP A 361 3.79 17.78 -9.08
C ASP A 361 4.12 16.56 -9.95
N GLY A 362 3.56 15.41 -9.58
CA GLY A 362 3.61 14.16 -10.35
C GLY A 362 2.61 13.15 -9.79
N GLY A 363 3.08 11.96 -9.44
CA GLY A 363 2.27 10.94 -8.76
C GLY A 363 1.26 10.19 -9.63
N TYR A 364 1.15 10.50 -10.93
CA TYR A 364 0.25 9.83 -11.88
C TYR A 364 0.86 8.59 -12.56
N LYS A 365 2.07 8.19 -12.16
CA LYS A 365 2.78 7.00 -12.64
C LYS A 365 3.72 6.45 -11.56
N LEU A 366 3.98 5.14 -11.61
CA LEU A 366 4.88 4.46 -10.67
C LEU A 366 6.28 5.07 -10.63
N GLN A 367 6.83 5.45 -11.79
CA GLN A 367 8.21 5.94 -11.92
C GLN A 367 8.50 7.15 -11.03
N TYR A 368 7.50 7.98 -10.75
CA TYR A 368 7.62 9.10 -9.82
C TYR A 368 8.02 8.64 -8.42
N PHE A 369 7.45 7.53 -7.94
CA PHE A 369 7.72 6.97 -6.63
C PHE A 369 8.96 6.06 -6.60
N GLN A 370 9.60 5.82 -7.74
CA GLN A 370 10.85 5.05 -7.82
C GLN A 370 12.09 5.92 -7.58
N ASP A 371 11.98 7.25 -7.71
CA ASP A 371 13.05 8.15 -7.28
C ASP A 371 13.13 8.12 -5.75
N LEU A 372 14.28 7.67 -5.25
CA LEU A 372 14.53 7.52 -3.83
C LEU A 372 14.45 8.85 -3.08
N ARG A 373 14.60 10.00 -3.73
CA ARG A 373 14.52 11.32 -3.07
C ARG A 373 13.12 11.92 -3.06
N GLN A 374 12.18 11.36 -3.83
CA GLN A 374 10.94 12.06 -4.15
C GLN A 374 10.11 12.46 -2.91
N GLY A 375 10.01 11.59 -1.90
CA GLY A 375 9.27 11.91 -0.68
C GLY A 375 9.88 13.07 0.11
N ILE A 376 11.20 13.21 0.13
CA ILE A 376 11.89 14.31 0.83
C ILE A 376 11.72 15.62 0.04
N VAL A 377 11.92 15.56 -1.28
CA VAL A 377 11.72 16.70 -2.20
C VAL A 377 10.29 17.26 -2.07
N ASP A 378 9.30 16.37 -2.12
CA ASP A 378 7.89 16.75 -2.08
C ASP A 378 7.51 17.36 -0.73
N ALA A 379 8.03 16.82 0.38
CA ALA A 379 7.77 17.36 1.71
C ALA A 379 8.27 18.79 1.86
N HIS A 380 9.54 19.02 1.51
CA HIS A 380 10.15 20.35 1.54
C HIS A 380 9.41 21.34 0.66
N THR A 381 9.12 20.92 -0.58
CA THR A 381 8.40 21.74 -1.56
C THR A 381 7.00 22.11 -1.06
N ALA A 382 6.26 21.15 -0.51
CA ALA A 382 4.92 21.37 0.02
C ALA A 382 4.95 22.32 1.24
N ILE A 383 5.85 22.11 2.19
CA ILE A 383 5.99 22.96 3.39
C ILE A 383 6.35 24.40 2.97
N ALA A 384 7.31 24.56 2.08
CA ALA A 384 7.74 25.86 1.58
C ALA A 384 6.61 26.59 0.84
N ALA A 385 5.91 25.89 -0.06
CA ALA A 385 4.78 26.44 -0.80
C ALA A 385 3.63 26.86 0.12
N ALA A 386 3.29 26.03 1.11
CA ALA A 386 2.26 26.32 2.09
C ALA A 386 2.61 27.54 2.95
N LYS A 387 3.84 27.61 3.49
CA LYS A 387 4.33 28.78 4.24
C LYS A 387 4.29 30.05 3.40
N ARG A 388 4.65 29.98 2.12
CA ARG A 388 4.71 31.15 1.21
C ARG A 388 3.37 31.84 1.01
N ILE A 389 2.27 31.09 1.03
CA ILE A 389 0.92 31.64 0.81
C ILE A 389 0.15 31.83 2.12
N GLY A 390 0.79 31.59 3.27
CA GLY A 390 0.17 31.78 4.58
C GLY A 390 -0.80 30.67 4.98
N ILE A 391 -0.56 29.41 4.61
CA ILE A 391 -1.35 28.30 5.17
C ILE A 391 -1.16 28.28 6.70
N PRO A 392 -2.24 28.22 7.50
CA PRO A 392 -2.15 28.31 8.95
C PRO A 392 -1.59 27.03 9.57
N SER A 393 -1.07 27.16 10.79
CA SER A 393 -0.51 26.05 11.56
C SER A 393 -1.50 24.89 11.73
N GLY A 394 -1.01 23.64 11.69
CA GLY A 394 -1.83 22.44 11.89
C GLY A 394 -2.65 21.99 10.67
N THR A 395 -2.54 22.68 9.53
CA THR A 395 -3.28 22.33 8.31
C THR A 395 -2.80 21.02 7.70
N THR A 396 -3.73 20.19 7.24
CA THR A 396 -3.45 18.96 6.49
C THR A 396 -3.19 19.26 5.02
N ILE A 397 -2.09 18.73 4.46
CA ILE A 397 -1.74 18.82 3.03
C ILE A 397 -1.89 17.44 2.41
N TYR A 398 -2.71 17.31 1.35
CA TYR A 398 -3.01 16.04 0.72
C TYR A 398 -2.05 15.72 -0.43
N PHE A 399 -1.22 14.67 -0.26
CA PHE A 399 -0.24 14.21 -1.25
C PHE A 399 -0.84 13.15 -2.18
N ALA A 400 -0.69 13.34 -3.49
CA ALA A 400 -1.37 12.54 -4.50
C ALA A 400 -0.61 11.27 -4.96
N VAL A 401 -1.32 10.14 -4.95
CA VAL A 401 -0.98 8.85 -5.58
C VAL A 401 -2.08 8.56 -6.62
N ASP A 402 -1.92 9.12 -7.80
CA ASP A 402 -2.98 9.28 -8.82
C ASP A 402 -2.83 8.28 -9.98
N PHE A 403 -2.68 7.00 -9.66
CA PHE A 403 -2.58 5.93 -10.65
C PHE A 403 -3.11 4.59 -10.12
N ASP A 404 -3.31 3.62 -11.01
CA ASP A 404 -3.67 2.25 -10.64
C ASP A 404 -2.46 1.53 -9.99
N CYS A 405 -2.23 1.83 -8.72
CA CYS A 405 -1.17 1.23 -7.92
C CYS A 405 -1.65 -0.09 -7.31
N TYR A 406 -0.92 -1.17 -7.58
CA TYR A 406 -1.21 -2.49 -7.00
C TYR A 406 -0.67 -2.62 -5.57
N GLY A 407 -1.25 -3.52 -4.78
CA GLY A 407 -0.86 -3.71 -3.37
C GLY A 407 0.65 -4.00 -3.17
N PHE A 408 1.29 -4.73 -4.07
CA PHE A 408 2.75 -4.95 -3.99
C PHE A 408 3.55 -3.68 -4.29
N GLN A 409 3.11 -2.86 -5.24
CA GLN A 409 3.75 -1.57 -5.56
C GLN A 409 3.57 -0.57 -4.42
N MET A 410 2.41 -0.60 -3.75
CA MET A 410 2.14 0.23 -2.59
C MET A 410 3.18 -0.04 -1.49
N ILE A 411 3.41 -1.31 -1.15
CA ILE A 411 4.40 -1.70 -0.13
C ILE A 411 5.81 -1.26 -0.54
N SER A 412 6.20 -1.51 -1.80
CA SER A 412 7.58 -1.24 -2.25
C SER A 412 7.89 0.23 -2.52
N PHE A 413 6.91 1.06 -2.88
CA PHE A 413 7.17 2.42 -3.38
C PHE A 413 6.37 3.52 -2.68
N ILE A 414 5.11 3.26 -2.29
CA ILE A 414 4.26 4.29 -1.67
C ILE A 414 4.52 4.39 -0.17
N VAL A 415 4.70 3.27 0.54
CA VAL A 415 5.03 3.27 1.98
C VAL A 415 6.36 4.00 2.24
N PRO A 416 7.47 3.72 1.52
CA PRO A 416 8.71 4.47 1.69
C PRO A 416 8.57 5.96 1.39
N TYR A 417 7.81 6.32 0.35
CA TYR A 417 7.52 7.73 0.02
C TYR A 417 6.83 8.45 1.18
N PHE A 418 5.79 7.87 1.77
CA PHE A 418 5.07 8.47 2.91
C PHE A 418 5.88 8.48 4.21
N ARG A 419 6.78 7.50 4.44
CA ARG A 419 7.75 7.55 5.54
C ARG A 419 8.70 8.74 5.41
N LYS A 420 9.19 9.02 4.19
CA LYS A 420 10.02 10.20 3.90
C LYS A 420 9.26 11.51 4.12
N LEU A 421 8.00 11.58 3.70
CA LEU A 421 7.14 12.73 4.03
C LEU A 421 7.08 12.94 5.55
N LYS A 422 6.78 11.88 6.31
CA LYS A 422 6.64 11.95 7.77
C LYS A 422 7.93 12.39 8.46
N MET A 423 9.07 11.91 8.00
CA MET A 423 10.39 12.30 8.49
C MET A 423 10.58 13.82 8.44
N ILE A 424 10.26 14.46 7.32
CA ILE A 424 10.41 15.92 7.14
C ILE A 424 9.30 16.70 7.85
N PHE A 425 8.07 16.17 7.85
CA PHE A 425 6.95 16.82 8.52
C PHE A 425 7.12 16.85 10.05
N ASN A 426 7.90 15.93 10.62
CA ASN A 426 8.24 15.92 12.03
C ASN A 426 9.55 16.66 12.37
N SER A 427 10.29 17.16 11.37
CA SER A 427 11.53 17.91 11.60
C SER A 427 11.29 19.41 11.80
N LEU A 428 12.35 20.13 12.19
CA LEU A 428 12.32 21.58 12.37
C LEU A 428 11.98 22.35 11.08
N THR A 429 12.09 21.71 9.92
CA THR A 429 11.60 22.25 8.64
C THR A 429 10.12 22.62 8.71
N ASN A 430 9.31 21.85 9.43
CA ASN A 430 7.86 22.06 9.55
C ASN A 430 7.46 22.92 10.76
N THR A 431 8.00 24.14 10.87
CA THR A 431 7.65 25.10 11.96
C THR A 431 6.15 25.47 12.08
N LYS A 432 5.30 25.05 11.14
CA LYS A 432 3.86 25.27 11.15
C LYS A 432 3.08 24.02 11.56
N ASN A 433 3.75 22.93 11.95
CA ASN A 433 3.11 21.68 12.36
C ASN A 433 2.04 21.21 11.34
N TYR A 434 2.29 21.40 10.04
CA TYR A 434 1.40 20.87 9.01
C TYR A 434 1.29 19.36 9.16
N LYS A 435 0.18 18.80 8.73
CA LYS A 435 -0.10 17.36 8.78
C LYS A 435 -0.10 16.76 7.38
N ILE A 436 0.20 15.47 7.29
CA ILE A 436 0.15 14.73 6.03
C ILE A 436 -1.27 14.20 5.84
N GLY A 437 -1.86 14.48 4.68
CA GLY A 437 -3.03 13.78 4.15
C GLY A 437 -2.65 13.02 2.88
N ILE A 438 -3.49 12.09 2.46
CA ILE A 438 -3.26 11.29 1.24
C ILE A 438 -4.43 11.43 0.27
N TYR A 439 -4.11 11.66 -1.01
CA TYR A 439 -5.03 11.44 -2.12
C TYR A 439 -4.69 10.15 -2.85
N ALA A 440 -5.54 9.12 -2.77
CA ALA A 440 -5.28 7.82 -3.39
C ALA A 440 -6.55 6.94 -3.49
N PRO A 441 -6.48 5.78 -4.18
CA PRO A 441 -7.48 4.74 -4.08
C PRO A 441 -7.71 4.24 -2.65
N ARG A 442 -8.93 3.75 -2.37
CA ARG A 442 -9.43 3.36 -1.03
C ARG A 442 -8.46 2.51 -0.21
N TYR A 443 -7.94 1.42 -0.78
CA TYR A 443 -7.05 0.52 -0.05
C TYR A 443 -5.72 1.19 0.32
N ILE A 444 -5.17 2.02 -0.57
CA ILE A 444 -3.92 2.73 -0.34
C ILE A 444 -4.11 3.77 0.76
N CYS A 445 -5.19 4.56 0.69
CA CYS A 445 -5.56 5.47 1.77
C CYS A 445 -5.68 4.76 3.12
N THR A 446 -6.38 3.62 3.16
CA THR A 446 -6.56 2.82 4.38
C THR A 446 -5.21 2.35 4.92
N TYR A 447 -4.40 1.72 4.08
CA TYR A 447 -3.12 1.13 4.47
C TYR A 447 -2.12 2.17 4.99
N ILE A 448 -1.97 3.29 4.29
CA ILE A 448 -1.07 4.39 4.69
C ILE A 448 -1.55 5.04 6.00
N SER A 449 -2.86 5.18 6.18
CA SER A 449 -3.44 5.73 7.40
C SER A 449 -3.29 4.79 8.61
N ASP A 450 -3.48 3.47 8.41
CA ASP A 450 -3.32 2.46 9.46
C ASP A 450 -1.85 2.35 9.95
N LEU A 451 -0.89 2.70 9.09
CA LEU A 451 0.53 2.87 9.48
C LEU A 451 0.81 4.19 10.22
N GLY A 452 -0.19 5.06 10.40
CA GLY A 452 -0.01 6.37 11.03
C GLY A 452 0.85 7.33 10.19
N LEU A 453 0.84 7.18 8.86
CA LEU A 453 1.58 8.02 7.93
C LEU A 453 0.72 9.13 7.31
N ALA A 454 -0.61 9.10 7.48
CA ALA A 454 -1.53 10.14 7.04
C ALA A 454 -2.67 10.35 8.05
N GLU A 455 -2.99 11.61 8.34
CA GLU A 455 -4.07 12.04 9.23
C GLU A 455 -5.45 11.80 8.59
N TYR A 456 -5.64 12.28 7.36
CA TYR A 456 -6.90 12.23 6.63
C TYR A 456 -6.72 11.70 5.20
N SER A 457 -7.79 11.11 4.69
CA SER A 457 -7.85 10.61 3.30
C SER A 457 -8.73 11.50 2.42
N PHE A 458 -8.21 11.87 1.26
CA PHE A 458 -8.93 12.40 0.11
C PHE A 458 -9.05 11.27 -0.93
N VAL A 459 -10.21 10.64 -1.06
CA VAL A 459 -10.31 9.34 -1.74
C VAL A 459 -10.54 9.50 -3.25
N ALA A 460 -9.80 8.78 -4.08
CA ALA A 460 -9.91 8.80 -5.55
C ALA A 460 -11.01 7.84 -6.07
N ASP A 461 -12.25 7.99 -5.60
CA ASP A 461 -13.33 7.04 -5.89
C ASP A 461 -13.85 7.10 -7.34
N MET A 462 -13.65 8.20 -8.07
CA MET A 462 -14.04 8.34 -9.47
C MET A 462 -13.36 7.30 -10.38
N SER A 463 -12.14 6.88 -10.02
CA SER A 463 -11.35 5.85 -10.68
C SER A 463 -11.82 4.45 -10.31
N SER A 464 -13.09 4.14 -10.62
CA SER A 464 -13.77 2.91 -10.19
C SER A 464 -13.21 1.61 -10.79
N GLY A 465 -12.34 1.71 -11.79
CA GLY A 465 -11.62 0.57 -12.37
C GLY A 465 -10.27 0.26 -11.73
N PHE A 466 -9.75 1.15 -10.86
CA PHE A 466 -8.48 0.94 -10.20
C PHE A 466 -8.55 -0.22 -9.21
N SER A 467 -7.51 -1.03 -9.19
CA SER A 467 -7.41 -2.29 -8.46
C SER A 467 -7.55 -2.09 -6.95
N CYS A 468 -7.04 -0.99 -6.40
CA CYS A 468 -7.14 -0.63 -4.99
C CYS A 468 -8.44 0.12 -4.61
N ASN A 469 -9.37 0.32 -5.55
CA ASN A 469 -10.76 0.73 -5.28
C ASN A 469 -11.74 -0.45 -5.31
N LEU A 470 -11.46 -1.45 -6.15
CA LEU A 470 -12.34 -2.61 -6.34
C LEU A 470 -12.37 -3.51 -5.11
N GLY A 471 -13.52 -3.55 -4.43
CA GLY A 471 -13.75 -4.43 -3.30
C GLY A 471 -13.26 -3.91 -1.95
N TYR A 472 -12.86 -2.63 -1.88
CA TYR A 472 -12.42 -2.00 -0.64
C TYR A 472 -13.44 -0.97 -0.13
N PRO A 473 -13.74 -0.93 1.17
CA PRO A 473 -14.54 0.13 1.79
C PRO A 473 -13.79 1.46 1.74
N ILE A 474 -14.53 2.58 1.83
CA ILE A 474 -13.91 3.90 1.99
C ILE A 474 -13.17 3.94 3.36
N PRO A 475 -11.96 4.52 3.45
CA PRO A 475 -11.18 4.56 4.69
C PRO A 475 -11.90 5.26 5.84
N LYS A 476 -11.70 4.81 7.08
CA LYS A 476 -12.36 5.39 8.27
C LYS A 476 -12.07 6.87 8.49
N ASN A 477 -10.88 7.34 8.09
CA ASN A 477 -10.44 8.73 8.21
C ASN A 477 -10.72 9.58 6.95
N TRP A 478 -11.61 9.15 6.05
CA TRP A 478 -11.94 9.93 4.85
C TRP A 478 -12.51 11.31 5.21
N ALA A 479 -11.88 12.35 4.68
CA ALA A 479 -12.31 13.74 4.80
C ALA A 479 -13.03 14.21 3.53
N PHE A 480 -12.47 13.79 2.39
CA PHE A 480 -12.88 14.16 1.05
C PHE A 480 -12.95 12.91 0.17
N ASP A 481 -13.82 12.93 -0.84
CA ASP A 481 -14.09 11.77 -1.71
C ASP A 481 -14.35 12.25 -3.14
N GLN A 482 -13.37 12.20 -4.03
CA GLN A 482 -13.51 12.61 -5.43
C GLN A 482 -14.27 11.54 -6.21
N PHE A 483 -15.46 11.86 -6.71
CA PHE A 483 -16.33 10.85 -7.31
C PHE A 483 -16.78 11.15 -8.75
N PHE A 484 -16.60 12.38 -9.24
CA PHE A 484 -16.98 12.73 -10.61
C PHE A 484 -16.34 14.02 -11.12
N GLU A 485 -15.71 13.95 -12.29
CA GLU A 485 -15.16 15.12 -13.00
C GLU A 485 -16.19 15.71 -13.96
N LEU A 486 -16.41 17.02 -13.86
CA LEU A 486 -17.14 17.84 -14.82
C LEU A 486 -16.15 18.43 -15.83
N ASN A 487 -16.24 18.02 -17.09
CA ASN A 487 -15.45 18.57 -18.19
C ASN A 487 -16.19 18.47 -19.54
N SER A 488 -15.56 18.93 -20.63
CA SER A 488 -16.15 18.91 -21.98
C SER A 488 -16.56 17.51 -22.47
N SER A 489 -15.89 16.47 -21.98
CA SER A 489 -16.11 15.06 -22.37
C SER A 489 -17.06 14.32 -21.42
N ASN A 490 -17.30 14.86 -20.22
CA ASN A 490 -18.04 14.19 -19.17
C ASN A 490 -18.83 15.19 -18.31
N GLY A 491 -20.17 15.12 -18.36
CA GLY A 491 -21.05 15.95 -17.53
C GLY A 491 -21.11 17.44 -17.90
N GLY A 492 -20.26 17.93 -18.81
CA GLY A 492 -20.12 19.34 -19.13
C GLY A 492 -19.27 20.07 -18.08
N LYS A 493 -18.71 21.22 -18.44
CA LYS A 493 -17.95 22.07 -17.51
C LYS A 493 -18.84 22.68 -16.44
N PHE A 494 -18.24 23.09 -15.32
CA PHE A 494 -18.95 23.86 -14.32
C PHE A 494 -19.37 25.21 -14.91
N ASN A 495 -20.68 25.45 -14.90
CA ASN A 495 -21.28 26.64 -15.50
C ASN A 495 -20.96 27.89 -14.66
N SER A 496 -20.07 28.73 -15.19
CA SER A 496 -19.59 29.97 -14.59
C SER A 496 -19.08 30.88 -15.72
N SER A 497 -18.58 32.08 -15.38
CA SER A 497 -17.96 33.00 -16.35
C SER A 497 -16.46 33.25 -16.06
N PRO A 498 -15.52 32.64 -16.83
CA PRO A 498 -15.75 31.55 -17.78
C PRO A 498 -16.07 30.23 -17.07
N ASP A 499 -16.56 29.26 -17.85
CA ASP A 499 -16.70 27.88 -17.40
C ASP A 499 -15.33 27.22 -17.18
N PHE A 500 -15.30 26.14 -16.40
CA PHE A 500 -14.06 25.42 -16.10
C PHE A 500 -14.33 23.97 -15.70
N ASP A 501 -13.31 23.13 -15.81
CA ASP A 501 -13.37 21.75 -15.36
C ASP A 501 -13.37 21.70 -13.83
N LEU A 502 -14.20 20.84 -13.24
CA LEU A 502 -14.44 20.78 -11.79
C LEU A 502 -14.68 19.34 -11.32
N ASP A 503 -13.96 18.92 -10.31
CA ASP A 503 -14.21 17.65 -9.66
C ASP A 503 -15.21 17.80 -8.51
N LYS A 504 -16.21 16.94 -8.49
CA LYS A 504 -17.18 16.84 -7.39
C LYS A 504 -16.58 15.96 -6.30
N VAL A 505 -16.53 16.51 -5.09
CA VAL A 505 -15.83 15.90 -3.95
C VAL A 505 -16.78 15.77 -2.75
N GLY A 506 -17.12 14.54 -2.35
CA GLY A 506 -17.88 14.25 -1.13
C GLY A 506 -17.18 14.82 0.10
N TYR A 507 -17.94 15.19 1.13
CA TYR A 507 -17.41 15.88 2.31
C TYR A 507 -17.94 15.26 3.60
N SER A 508 -17.07 14.61 4.37
CA SER A 508 -17.45 13.96 5.63
C SER A 508 -17.56 14.93 6.80
N GLY A 509 -16.92 16.09 6.71
CA GLY A 509 -16.82 17.05 7.80
C GLY A 509 -15.64 16.83 8.76
N ARG A 510 -14.81 15.80 8.55
CA ARG A 510 -13.64 15.52 9.41
C ARG A 510 -12.58 16.60 9.33
N ASP A 511 -12.23 17.01 8.12
CA ASP A 511 -11.37 18.16 7.88
C ASP A 511 -12.28 19.39 7.64
N SER A 512 -12.12 20.46 8.40
CA SER A 512 -12.93 21.66 8.17
C SER A 512 -12.49 22.43 6.93
N GLY A 513 -11.28 22.18 6.41
CA GLY A 513 -10.56 23.12 5.56
C GLY A 513 -10.24 24.41 6.31
N ILE A 514 -9.50 25.29 5.64
CA ILE A 514 -9.04 26.58 6.18
C ILE A 514 -9.86 27.73 5.58
N SER A 515 -10.24 28.69 6.42
CA SER A 515 -10.88 29.96 6.00
C SER A 515 -9.97 31.18 6.20
N ASN A 516 -8.90 31.01 6.97
CA ASN A 516 -7.96 32.06 7.32
C ASN A 516 -6.58 31.69 6.82
N PHE A 517 -5.82 32.71 6.44
CA PHE A 517 -4.45 32.61 5.98
C PHE A 517 -3.62 33.60 6.79
N ASP A 518 -2.42 33.17 7.17
CA ASP A 518 -1.45 33.98 7.90
C ASP A 518 -0.92 35.10 7.00
N ASP A 519 -0.67 36.27 7.58
CA ASP A 519 -0.02 37.36 6.85
C ASP A 519 1.44 36.98 6.56
N VAL A 520 1.80 37.05 5.29
CA VAL A 520 3.13 36.66 4.79
C VAL A 520 3.69 37.72 3.86
N LYS A 521 5.00 37.94 3.95
CA LYS A 521 5.71 38.87 3.06
C LYS A 521 5.83 38.25 1.68
N TYR A 522 5.45 39.00 0.64
CA TYR A 522 5.70 38.61 -0.74
C TYR A 522 7.21 38.54 -1.02
N LEU A 523 7.65 37.47 -1.68
CA LEU A 523 9.04 37.26 -2.11
C LEU A 523 9.16 37.51 -3.62
N SER A 524 10.21 38.22 -4.03
CA SER A 524 10.53 38.40 -5.45
C SER A 524 10.98 37.08 -6.10
N PRO A 525 10.98 36.97 -7.45
CA PRO A 525 11.51 35.80 -8.14
C PRO A 525 12.94 35.43 -7.72
N ASP A 526 13.83 36.41 -7.55
CA ASP A 526 15.22 36.17 -7.11
C ASP A 526 15.26 35.60 -5.68
N GLN A 527 14.46 36.17 -4.77
CA GLN A 527 14.35 35.66 -3.39
C GLN A 527 13.76 34.24 -3.33
N LEU A 528 12.94 33.86 -4.33
CA LEU A 528 12.44 32.50 -4.46
C LEU A 528 13.51 31.55 -5.00
N ALA A 529 14.35 32.01 -5.94
CA ALA A 529 15.46 31.24 -6.48
C ALA A 529 16.47 30.91 -5.36
N ASP A 530 16.90 31.90 -4.59
CA ASP A 530 17.83 31.72 -3.46
C ASP A 530 17.25 30.74 -2.41
N ARG A 531 15.95 30.84 -2.14
CA ARG A 531 15.27 29.90 -1.23
C ARG A 531 15.22 28.47 -1.77
N ASN A 532 15.02 28.30 -3.07
CA ASN A 532 14.95 26.98 -3.69
C ASN A 532 16.31 26.28 -3.67
N GLU A 533 17.40 27.04 -3.81
CA GLU A 533 18.78 26.52 -3.68
C GLU A 533 19.03 25.98 -2.27
N SER A 534 18.68 26.74 -1.23
CA SER A 534 18.78 26.27 0.17
C SER A 534 17.97 25.00 0.44
N VAL A 535 16.79 24.85 -0.18
CA VAL A 535 15.96 23.64 -0.03
C VAL A 535 16.64 22.41 -0.64
N LEU A 536 17.37 22.55 -1.74
CA LEU A 536 18.09 21.43 -2.34
C LEU A 536 19.15 20.87 -1.40
N ASN A 537 19.87 21.74 -0.68
CA ASN A 537 20.87 21.31 0.30
C ASN A 537 20.23 20.54 1.47
N ASP A 538 19.12 21.05 2.00
CA ASP A 538 18.38 20.35 3.05
C ASP A 538 17.85 18.99 2.58
N VAL A 539 17.34 18.91 1.35
CA VAL A 539 16.88 17.64 0.75
C VAL A 539 18.00 16.60 0.70
N GLN A 540 19.22 16.99 0.31
CA GLN A 540 20.33 16.05 0.21
C GLN A 540 20.79 15.58 1.59
N ARG A 541 20.86 16.51 2.55
CA ARG A 541 21.22 16.22 3.94
C ARG A 541 20.21 15.27 4.59
N ASP A 542 18.92 15.51 4.40
CA ASP A 542 17.85 14.65 4.89
C ASP A 542 17.87 13.28 4.19
N GLN A 543 18.21 13.23 2.89
CA GLN A 543 18.35 11.96 2.17
C GLN A 543 19.50 11.12 2.72
N TYR A 544 20.64 11.74 3.04
CA TYR A 544 21.76 11.05 3.66
C TYR A 544 21.35 10.48 5.02
N ALA A 545 20.66 11.27 5.85
CA ALA A 545 20.13 10.78 7.13
C ALA A 545 19.17 9.60 6.96
N TYR A 546 18.24 9.67 6.00
CA TYR A 546 17.36 8.55 5.66
C TYR A 546 18.16 7.29 5.31
N ASN A 547 19.17 7.42 4.45
CA ASN A 547 20.03 6.33 3.97
C ASN A 547 20.87 5.68 5.10
N VAL A 548 21.05 6.36 6.23
CA VAL A 548 21.67 5.78 7.43
C VAL A 548 20.62 5.11 8.32
N PHE A 549 19.53 5.81 8.65
CA PHE A 549 18.57 5.30 9.64
C PHE A 549 17.65 4.19 9.14
N GLU A 550 17.34 4.14 7.85
CA GLU A 550 16.46 3.11 7.29
C GLU A 550 17.08 1.72 7.31
N PRO A 551 18.32 1.51 6.80
CA PRO A 551 18.97 0.20 6.89
C PRO A 551 19.22 -0.23 8.33
N LEU A 552 19.50 0.71 9.24
CA LEU A 552 19.68 0.41 10.67
C LEU A 552 18.37 0.08 11.40
N GLY A 553 17.20 0.26 10.78
CA GLY A 553 15.90 0.03 11.41
C GLY A 553 15.46 1.11 12.40
N TYR A 554 16.17 2.25 12.46
CA TYR A 554 15.88 3.35 13.38
C TYR A 554 15.07 4.50 12.76
N LEU A 555 14.70 4.42 11.47
CA LEU A 555 13.96 5.47 10.77
C LEU A 555 12.66 5.89 11.47
N ASP A 556 11.83 4.93 11.91
CA ASP A 556 10.57 5.26 12.57
C ASP A 556 10.81 5.89 13.96
N ARG A 557 11.92 5.55 14.63
CA ARG A 557 12.32 6.15 15.92
C ARG A 557 12.75 7.60 15.74
N ILE A 558 13.68 7.86 14.83
CA ILE A 558 14.18 9.21 14.56
C ILE A 558 13.08 10.12 14.02
N THR A 559 12.21 9.58 13.15
CA THR A 559 11.05 10.31 12.60
C THR A 559 10.09 10.72 13.71
N ASN A 560 9.85 9.88 14.71
CA ASN A 560 8.94 10.22 15.81
C ASN A 560 9.56 11.18 16.83
N ALA A 561 10.89 11.14 17.02
CA ALA A 561 11.61 12.07 17.88
C ALA A 561 11.73 13.48 17.27
N GLY A 562 11.72 13.57 15.93
CA GLY A 562 11.95 14.79 15.18
C GLY A 562 13.44 14.99 14.90
N ILE A 563 13.81 15.03 13.61
CA ILE A 563 15.21 15.25 13.22
C ILE A 563 15.63 16.67 13.60
N SER A 564 16.76 16.76 14.31
CA SER A 564 17.44 18.00 14.64
C SER A 564 18.93 17.87 14.29
N TYR A 565 19.44 18.85 13.57
CA TYR A 565 20.87 19.02 13.28
C TYR A 565 21.48 19.88 14.38
N GLU A 566 22.68 19.52 14.85
CA GLU A 566 23.38 20.20 15.96
C GLU A 566 22.63 20.15 17.31
N GLY A 567 21.68 19.22 17.44
CA GLY A 567 20.91 19.00 18.66
C GLY A 567 21.63 18.17 19.72
N GLU A 568 20.95 17.98 20.85
CA GLU A 568 21.32 16.96 21.84
C GLU A 568 21.15 15.54 21.26
N GLU A 569 21.73 14.56 21.93
CA GLU A 569 21.57 13.15 21.54
C GLU A 569 20.09 12.74 21.57
N ILE A 570 19.62 12.18 20.45
CA ILE A 570 18.28 11.66 20.29
C ILE A 570 18.26 10.22 20.76
N LYS A 571 17.48 9.93 21.80
CA LYS A 571 17.26 8.56 22.26
C LYS A 571 16.43 7.77 21.24
N LEU A 572 17.00 6.67 20.74
CA LEU A 572 16.36 5.78 19.77
C LEU A 572 15.62 4.64 20.46
N GLU A 573 16.25 3.99 21.44
CA GLU A 573 15.70 2.84 22.17
C GLU A 573 16.43 2.62 23.52
N THR A 574 15.82 1.82 24.41
CA THR A 574 16.53 1.19 25.53
C THR A 574 16.38 -0.32 25.43
N ILE A 575 17.52 -1.02 25.38
CA ILE A 575 17.59 -2.47 25.39
C ILE A 575 17.77 -2.91 26.84
N HIS A 576 16.90 -3.80 27.32
CA HIS A 576 16.93 -4.29 28.69
C HIS A 576 17.60 -5.66 28.75
N LEU A 577 18.75 -5.75 29.40
CA LEU A 577 19.48 -7.00 29.64
C LEU A 577 19.44 -7.39 31.13
N SER A 578 19.85 -8.63 31.42
CA SER A 578 20.08 -9.08 32.78
C SER A 578 21.32 -8.36 33.35
N GLY A 579 21.12 -7.46 34.31
CA GLY A 579 22.20 -6.73 34.99
C GLY A 579 22.62 -5.39 34.37
N LEU A 580 22.12 -5.02 33.19
CA LEU A 580 22.38 -3.70 32.58
C LEU A 580 21.25 -3.26 31.63
N ASP A 581 21.21 -1.97 31.29
CA ASP A 581 20.48 -1.40 30.17
C ASP A 581 21.45 -0.84 29.13
N ILE A 582 21.11 -0.95 27.85
CA ILE A 582 21.82 -0.25 26.77
C ILE A 582 20.91 0.84 26.25
N GLU A 583 21.32 2.09 26.42
CA GLU A 583 20.64 3.23 25.80
C GLU A 583 21.25 3.47 24.42
N VAL A 584 20.41 3.33 23.39
CA VAL A 584 20.80 3.59 22.01
C VAL A 584 20.44 5.04 21.69
N THR A 585 21.43 5.84 21.30
CA THR A 585 21.27 7.26 20.96
C THR A 585 21.78 7.56 19.56
N SER A 586 21.36 8.70 19.02
CA SER A 586 21.95 9.23 17.80
C SER A 586 22.20 10.72 17.89
N LYS A 587 23.30 11.17 17.28
CA LYS A 587 23.63 12.58 17.11
C LYS A 587 23.87 12.88 15.63
N ILE A 588 23.28 13.95 15.12
CA ILE A 588 23.39 14.36 13.72
C ILE A 588 24.03 15.74 13.67
N THR A 589 25.15 15.87 12.99
CA THR A 589 25.83 17.15 12.73
C THR A 589 25.94 17.42 11.24
N SER A 590 25.68 18.66 10.86
CA SER A 590 25.79 19.23 9.52
C SER A 590 27.23 19.54 9.11
N ASP A 591 28.19 19.40 10.02
CA ASP A 591 29.61 19.41 9.70
C ASP A 591 30.16 17.98 9.62
N TYR A 592 31.16 17.78 8.75
CA TYR A 592 31.96 16.57 8.76
C TYR A 592 32.96 16.61 9.91
N VAL A 593 32.63 15.92 11.01
CA VAL A 593 33.49 15.79 12.20
C VAL A 593 33.76 14.32 12.45
N PHE A 594 34.79 13.79 11.78
CA PHE A 594 35.08 12.37 11.82
C PHE A 594 36.23 12.04 12.80
N LYS A 595 35.89 11.58 14.01
CA LYS A 595 36.85 11.17 15.05
C LYS A 595 36.67 9.68 15.39
N SER A 596 37.48 8.83 14.77
CA SER A 596 37.45 7.37 14.96
C SER A 596 38.70 6.88 15.69
N ASP A 597 38.54 5.97 16.65
CA ASP A 597 39.64 5.38 17.43
C ASP A 597 40.40 4.29 16.64
N GLY A 598 39.84 3.87 15.50
CA GLY A 598 40.49 3.02 14.50
C GLY A 598 40.60 3.72 13.14
N LYS A 599 41.30 3.07 12.19
CA LYS A 599 41.34 3.55 10.80
C LYS A 599 39.91 3.53 10.22
N PRO A 600 39.38 4.67 9.74
CA PRO A 600 38.06 4.70 9.11
C PRO A 600 38.01 3.81 7.87
N ILE A 601 36.85 3.23 7.65
CA ILE A 601 36.53 2.49 6.43
C ILE A 601 35.97 3.48 5.42
N THR A 602 36.74 3.75 4.36
CA THR A 602 36.21 4.48 3.20
C THR A 602 35.28 3.56 2.40
N ILE A 603 34.06 4.02 2.17
CA ILE A 603 33.05 3.29 1.40
C ILE A 603 33.51 3.23 -0.06
N SER A 604 33.45 2.03 -0.64
CA SER A 604 33.70 1.82 -2.07
C SER A 604 32.77 0.76 -2.63
N LEU A 605 32.12 1.11 -3.74
CA LEU A 605 31.18 0.24 -4.46
C LEU A 605 31.78 -0.23 -5.79
N ASN A 606 31.35 -1.40 -6.25
CA ASN A 606 31.57 -1.89 -7.59
C ASN A 606 30.62 -1.17 -8.57
N ASN A 607 30.86 -1.36 -9.87
CA ASN A 607 30.04 -0.73 -10.93
C ASN A 607 28.57 -1.18 -10.92
N ASP A 608 28.23 -2.29 -10.26
CA ASP A 608 26.87 -2.79 -10.10
C ASP A 608 26.18 -2.26 -8.83
N GLY A 609 26.86 -1.41 -8.05
CA GLY A 609 26.36 -0.82 -6.80
C GLY A 609 26.58 -1.69 -5.56
N THR A 610 27.18 -2.88 -5.68
CA THR A 610 27.53 -3.73 -4.53
C THR A 610 28.80 -3.25 -3.84
N LEU A 611 29.02 -3.61 -2.57
CA LEU A 611 30.28 -3.28 -1.87
C LEU A 611 31.48 -3.93 -2.56
N SER A 612 32.59 -3.19 -2.64
CA SER A 612 33.86 -3.79 -3.03
C SER A 612 34.28 -4.84 -2.00
N SER A 613 34.93 -5.93 -2.44
CA SER A 613 35.36 -6.99 -1.52
C SER A 613 36.29 -6.47 -0.42
N ALA A 614 37.07 -5.41 -0.69
CA ALA A 614 37.93 -4.77 0.30
C ALA A 614 37.14 -3.97 1.34
N CYS A 615 36.10 -3.24 0.90
CA CYS A 615 35.20 -2.52 1.80
C CYS A 615 34.40 -3.49 2.67
N GLU A 616 33.82 -4.53 2.05
CA GLU A 616 33.07 -5.57 2.76
C GLU A 616 33.92 -6.25 3.82
N ALA A 617 35.13 -6.72 3.47
CA ALA A 617 36.05 -7.32 4.43
C ALA A 617 36.47 -6.34 5.54
N SER A 618 36.56 -5.04 5.25
CA SER A 618 36.88 -4.03 6.27
C SER A 618 35.73 -3.86 7.26
N ILE A 619 34.48 -3.86 6.79
CA ILE A 619 33.28 -3.80 7.66
C ILE A 619 33.18 -5.10 8.48
N GLU A 620 33.41 -6.26 7.88
CA GLU A 620 33.48 -7.55 8.59
C GLU A 620 34.62 -7.60 9.61
N ASN A 621 35.74 -6.91 9.38
CA ASN A 621 36.81 -6.86 10.38
C ASN A 621 36.44 -6.03 11.62
N ILE A 622 35.46 -5.13 11.54
CA ILE A 622 34.88 -4.51 12.76
C ILE A 622 34.18 -5.59 13.61
N THR A 623 33.68 -6.66 12.98
CA THR A 623 32.88 -7.74 13.61
C THR A 623 33.67 -9.03 13.89
N ALA A 624 34.82 -9.26 13.23
CA ALA A 624 35.56 -10.53 13.26
C ALA A 624 36.16 -10.93 14.63
N ASN A 625 36.20 -10.02 15.61
CA ASN A 625 36.61 -10.32 17.00
C ASN A 625 35.42 -10.37 17.98
N VAL A 626 34.19 -10.47 17.46
CA VAL A 626 32.91 -10.36 18.18
C VAL A 626 32.11 -11.66 18.02
N GLU A 627 32.68 -12.83 18.27
CA GLU A 627 31.86 -14.03 18.54
C GLU A 627 31.38 -13.95 20.00
N LEU A 628 30.40 -13.09 20.25
CA LEU A 628 29.64 -13.10 21.49
C LEU A 628 28.79 -14.36 21.45
N GLY A 629 28.91 -15.23 22.47
CA GLY A 629 28.01 -16.36 22.60
C GLY A 629 26.53 -15.92 22.53
N ASN A 630 25.64 -16.82 22.13
CA ASN A 630 24.19 -16.58 22.00
C ASN A 630 23.54 -16.14 23.33
N PHE A 631 23.73 -14.89 23.73
CA PHE A 631 23.08 -14.29 24.89
C PHE A 631 21.88 -13.46 24.44
N GLU A 632 20.77 -13.65 25.14
CA GLU A 632 19.49 -12.98 24.86
C GLU A 632 19.65 -11.45 24.97
N GLY A 633 19.43 -10.73 23.86
CA GLY A 633 19.45 -9.26 23.79
C GLY A 633 20.72 -8.61 23.19
N LEU A 634 21.79 -9.37 22.90
CA LEU A 634 22.93 -8.88 22.11
C LEU A 634 22.67 -8.91 20.59
N ASP A 635 21.62 -9.61 20.15
CA ASP A 635 21.20 -9.71 18.74
C ASP A 635 20.98 -8.35 18.07
N ILE A 636 20.61 -7.31 18.82
CA ILE A 636 20.37 -5.96 18.29
C ILE A 636 21.69 -5.28 17.87
N ILE A 637 22.76 -5.50 18.63
CA ILE A 637 24.09 -4.99 18.27
C ILE A 637 24.61 -5.75 17.05
N ASN A 638 24.45 -7.08 17.03
CA ASN A 638 24.79 -7.90 15.86
C ASN A 638 23.97 -7.48 14.63
N THR A 639 22.68 -7.19 14.78
CA THR A 639 21.82 -6.68 13.71
C THR A 639 22.29 -5.30 13.23
N THR A 640 22.66 -4.39 14.14
CA THR A 640 23.22 -3.07 13.76
C THR A 640 24.50 -3.26 12.96
N LEU A 641 25.39 -4.16 13.39
CA LEU A 641 26.64 -4.48 12.72
C LEU A 641 26.42 -5.10 11.33
N ASP A 642 25.50 -6.05 11.21
CA ASP A 642 25.12 -6.67 9.94
C ASP A 642 24.57 -5.62 8.96
N ASN A 643 23.78 -4.68 9.47
CA ASN A 643 23.17 -3.61 8.69
C ASN A 643 24.16 -2.49 8.29
N LEU A 644 25.38 -2.43 8.85
CA LEU A 644 26.38 -1.44 8.41
C LEU A 644 26.77 -1.62 6.93
N LYS A 645 26.69 -2.85 6.42
CA LYS A 645 26.88 -3.12 4.98
C LYS A 645 25.77 -2.46 4.16
N ASP A 646 24.53 -2.60 4.59
CA ASP A 646 23.38 -2.00 3.92
C ASP A 646 23.41 -0.47 4.02
N VAL A 647 23.87 0.09 5.14
CA VAL A 647 24.16 1.53 5.26
C VAL A 647 25.18 1.96 4.23
N ALA A 648 26.31 1.26 4.13
CA ALA A 648 27.39 1.61 3.19
C ALA A 648 26.91 1.60 1.73
N VAL A 649 26.09 0.62 1.35
CA VAL A 649 25.43 0.57 0.04
C VAL A 649 24.47 1.74 -0.13
N SER A 650 23.65 2.04 0.88
CA SER A 650 22.60 3.06 0.80
C SER A 650 23.15 4.49 0.73
N ILE A 651 24.25 4.82 1.43
CA ILE A 651 24.83 6.18 1.41
C ILE A 651 25.78 6.40 0.25
N THR A 652 26.22 5.31 -0.43
CA THR A 652 27.06 5.28 -1.63
C THR A 652 28.51 5.80 -1.50
N SER A 653 28.75 6.79 -0.64
CA SER A 653 30.06 7.39 -0.40
C SER A 653 30.18 7.85 1.06
N GLY A 654 31.41 8.06 1.52
CA GLY A 654 31.73 8.50 2.87
C GLY A 654 32.60 7.51 3.63
N GLN A 655 32.55 7.60 4.96
CA GLN A 655 33.34 6.81 5.88
C GLN A 655 32.48 6.21 6.99
N ILE A 656 32.85 5.01 7.42
CA ILE A 656 32.32 4.35 8.61
C ILE A 656 33.48 4.14 9.59
N GLY A 657 33.26 4.48 10.85
CA GLY A 657 34.24 4.39 11.91
C GLY A 657 33.57 4.08 13.23
N PHE A 658 34.38 3.96 14.28
CA PHE A 658 33.87 3.77 15.62
C PHE A 658 34.68 4.57 16.62
N LYS A 659 34.05 4.90 17.74
CA LYS A 659 34.65 5.61 18.85
C LYS A 659 34.19 4.99 20.16
N VAL A 660 35.08 5.02 21.13
CA VAL A 660 34.90 4.52 22.48
C VAL A 660 35.07 5.69 23.44
N GLU A 661 34.04 5.96 24.24
CA GLU A 661 34.08 6.96 25.28
C GLU A 661 34.06 6.27 26.65
N LEU A 662 35.13 6.48 27.43
CA LEU A 662 35.31 5.92 28.78
C LEU A 662 35.16 6.99 29.89
N ASP A 663 35.21 8.28 29.54
CA ASP A 663 35.19 9.42 30.46
C ASP A 663 33.78 9.85 30.91
N GLU A 664 32.73 9.32 30.27
CA GLU A 664 31.37 9.48 30.76
C GLU A 664 31.09 8.47 31.89
N VAL A 665 30.21 8.81 32.83
CA VAL A 665 29.82 7.96 33.99
C VAL A 665 29.54 6.48 33.62
N PHE A 666 29.22 6.22 32.35
CA PHE A 666 29.02 4.91 31.75
C PHE A 666 29.72 4.82 30.39
N PRO A 667 30.31 3.66 30.03
CA PRO A 667 31.00 3.51 28.76
C PRO A 667 30.03 3.60 27.58
N LYS A 668 30.48 4.20 26.48
CA LYS A 668 29.69 4.35 25.25
C LYS A 668 30.51 3.93 24.03
N LEU A 669 29.96 3.01 23.25
CA LEU A 669 30.46 2.65 21.92
C LEU A 669 29.63 3.40 20.87
N SER A 670 30.29 4.13 20.00
CA SER A 670 29.62 4.88 18.93
C SER A 670 30.09 4.44 17.55
N PHE A 671 29.15 4.19 16.65
CA PHE A 671 29.44 4.10 15.21
C PHE A 671 29.28 5.47 14.58
N ILE A 672 30.26 5.89 13.80
CA ILE A 672 30.31 7.20 13.16
C ILE A 672 30.22 6.97 11.65
N ILE A 673 29.18 7.54 11.05
CA ILE A 673 28.91 7.47 9.62
C ILE A 673 28.90 8.90 9.09
N GLY A 674 29.74 9.24 8.12
CA GLY A 674 29.78 10.60 7.60
C GLY A 674 30.46 10.74 6.25
N THR A 675 30.24 11.87 5.61
CA THR A 675 30.93 12.26 4.36
C THR A 675 31.33 13.73 4.42
N GLU A 676 32.47 14.05 3.81
CA GLU A 676 32.90 15.44 3.59
C GLU A 676 32.01 16.13 2.57
N ASP A 677 31.43 15.35 1.65
CA ASP A 677 30.63 15.83 0.54
C ASP A 677 29.39 14.93 0.36
N ILE A 678 28.21 15.47 0.68
CA ILE A 678 26.92 14.83 0.38
C ILE A 678 26.55 14.92 -1.11
N PHE A 679 27.32 15.64 -1.92
CA PHE A 679 27.14 15.90 -3.36
C PHE A 679 28.33 15.46 -4.24
N PRO A 680 28.87 14.23 -4.12
CA PRO A 680 30.11 13.84 -4.81
C PRO A 680 30.05 13.94 -6.36
N ASP A 681 28.84 13.97 -6.94
CA ASP A 681 28.60 14.05 -8.38
C ASP A 681 28.36 15.49 -8.90
N THR A 682 28.46 16.53 -8.06
CA THR A 682 28.26 17.92 -8.47
C THR A 682 29.40 18.83 -8.03
N ASP A 683 29.93 19.66 -8.94
CA ASP A 683 31.05 20.57 -8.66
C ASP A 683 30.69 21.80 -7.79
N SER A 684 29.44 21.92 -7.34
CA SER A 684 28.85 23.19 -6.91
C SER A 684 28.76 23.44 -5.40
N VAL A 685 28.78 22.42 -4.55
CA VAL A 685 28.61 22.57 -3.09
C VAL A 685 29.35 21.45 -2.34
N ASN A 686 30.25 21.79 -1.41
CA ASN A 686 30.91 20.83 -0.53
C ASN A 686 30.31 20.96 0.88
N GLU A 687 29.26 20.18 1.15
CA GLU A 687 28.60 20.13 2.46
C GLU A 687 28.82 18.75 3.11
N GLY A 688 29.30 18.77 4.35
CA GLY A 688 29.54 17.56 5.13
C GLY A 688 28.32 17.11 5.92
N ILE A 689 28.39 15.89 6.45
CA ILE A 689 27.44 15.40 7.46
C ILE A 689 28.12 14.32 8.29
N THR A 690 27.79 14.24 9.57
CA THR A 690 28.17 13.12 10.44
C THR A 690 26.97 12.67 11.27
N ILE A 691 26.74 11.36 11.30
CA ILE A 691 25.73 10.69 12.10
C ILE A 691 26.45 9.71 13.04
N GLU A 692 26.29 9.93 14.32
CA GLU A 692 26.76 9.06 15.38
C GLU A 692 25.61 8.18 15.87
N ILE A 693 25.83 6.87 16.04
CA ILE A 693 24.92 5.93 16.70
C ILE A 693 25.63 5.40 17.94
N GLY A 694 25.20 5.86 19.11
CA GLY A 694 25.79 5.55 20.40
C GLY A 694 25.08 4.40 21.11
N PHE A 695 25.86 3.54 21.77
CA PHE A 695 25.40 2.45 22.63
C PHE A 695 25.98 2.68 24.03
N LYS A 696 25.22 3.37 24.87
CA LYS A 696 25.62 3.72 26.24
C LYS A 696 25.21 2.62 27.21
N ILE A 697 26.16 2.12 27.99
CA ILE A 697 26.02 0.90 28.79
C ILE A 697 25.78 1.25 30.25
N ILE A 698 24.57 1.04 30.74
CA ILE A 698 24.15 1.46 32.09
C ILE A 698 23.96 0.21 32.97
N PRO A 699 24.89 -0.12 33.87
CA PRO A 699 24.70 -1.22 34.82
C PRO A 699 23.48 -0.98 35.70
N LYS A 700 22.69 -2.04 35.97
CA LYS A 700 21.64 -2.01 36.99
C LYS A 700 22.26 -2.37 38.33
N PRO A 701 22.15 -1.53 39.37
CA PRO A 701 22.56 -1.93 40.71
C PRO A 701 21.72 -3.13 41.16
N ASP A 702 22.37 -4.25 41.49
CA ASP A 702 21.74 -5.31 42.26
C ASP A 702 21.92 -5.01 43.76
N ILE A 703 20.92 -5.32 44.59
CA ILE A 703 20.83 -4.98 46.02
C ILE A 703 22.02 -5.57 46.83
N ASN A 704 22.80 -6.48 46.24
CA ASN A 704 23.90 -7.18 46.88
C ASN A 704 25.33 -6.81 46.40
N ASN A 705 25.52 -6.01 45.34
CA ASN A 705 26.87 -5.66 44.86
C ASN A 705 26.91 -4.25 44.23
N ASN A 706 27.74 -3.35 44.79
CA ASN A 706 28.19 -2.15 44.10
C ASN A 706 29.38 -2.52 43.18
N PHE A 707 29.26 -2.20 41.90
CA PHE A 707 30.32 -2.46 40.92
C PHE A 707 31.02 -1.16 40.53
N GLU A 708 32.36 -1.16 40.55
CA GLU A 708 33.18 -0.13 39.93
C GLU A 708 33.96 -0.73 38.75
N PHE A 709 33.95 -0.04 37.60
CA PHE A 709 34.78 -0.39 36.46
C PHE A 709 36.24 0.01 36.71
N ASN A 710 37.18 -0.87 36.40
CA ASN A 710 38.61 -0.55 36.45
C ASN A 710 39.07 0.06 35.11
N TRP A 711 38.94 1.37 35.00
CA TRP A 711 39.22 2.13 33.78
C TRP A 711 40.70 2.12 33.36
N GLU A 712 41.65 2.03 34.31
CA GLU A 712 43.09 1.94 34.01
C GLU A 712 43.46 0.67 33.21
N LEU A 713 42.70 -0.42 33.35
CA LEU A 713 42.96 -1.66 32.60
C LEU A 713 42.45 -1.57 31.16
N VAL A 714 41.35 -0.81 30.95
CA VAL A 714 40.73 -0.59 29.64
C VAL A 714 41.61 0.32 28.79
N GLU A 715 42.11 1.43 29.35
CA GLU A 715 42.99 2.37 28.64
C GLU A 715 44.33 1.77 28.17
N ASN A 716 44.85 0.76 28.87
CA ASN A 716 46.14 0.12 28.56
C ASN A 716 46.04 -1.01 27.52
N THR A 717 44.84 -1.51 27.21
CA THR A 717 44.60 -2.38 26.07
C THR A 717 44.31 -1.52 24.85
N SER A 718 44.86 -1.83 23.67
CA SER A 718 44.41 -1.21 22.41
C SER A 718 42.95 -1.59 22.19
N VAL A 719 42.01 -0.80 22.73
CA VAL A 719 40.59 -1.17 22.82
C VAL A 719 39.99 -1.18 21.42
N SER A 720 39.86 -2.37 20.85
CA SER A 720 39.01 -2.58 19.67
C SER A 720 37.54 -2.61 20.11
N ALA A 721 36.61 -2.27 19.21
CA ALA A 721 35.17 -2.42 19.47
C ALA A 721 34.80 -3.81 20.04
N GLY A 722 35.54 -4.86 19.63
CA GLY A 722 35.37 -6.21 20.15
C GLY A 722 35.67 -6.37 21.65
N VAL A 723 36.60 -5.61 22.23
CA VAL A 723 36.90 -5.68 23.67
C VAL A 723 35.72 -5.17 24.50
N ILE A 724 35.07 -4.09 24.09
CA ILE A 724 33.87 -3.54 24.78
C ILE A 724 32.67 -4.46 24.62
N LEU A 725 32.52 -5.05 23.44
CA LEU A 725 31.46 -6.03 23.19
C LEU A 725 31.64 -7.28 24.05
N ILE A 726 32.88 -7.73 24.26
CA ILE A 726 33.20 -8.81 25.21
C ILE A 726 32.86 -8.41 26.65
N ILE A 727 33.19 -7.18 27.07
CA ILE A 727 32.82 -6.64 28.38
C ILE A 727 31.29 -6.64 28.56
N LEU A 728 30.55 -6.20 27.54
CA LEU A 728 29.09 -6.25 27.48
C LEU A 728 28.53 -7.66 27.70
N ALA A 729 29.07 -8.66 27.00
CA ALA A 729 28.65 -10.05 27.16
C ALA A 729 28.98 -10.60 28.57
N CYS A 730 30.15 -10.29 29.12
CA CYS A 730 30.52 -10.75 30.46
C CYS A 730 29.63 -10.17 31.57
N ILE A 731 29.23 -8.90 31.45
CA ILE A 731 28.30 -8.25 32.39
C ILE A 731 26.88 -8.81 32.22
N ALA A 732 26.39 -8.93 30.99
CA ALA A 732 25.05 -9.45 30.70
C ALA A 732 24.87 -10.92 31.11
N ALA A 733 25.95 -11.71 31.05
CA ALA A 733 25.95 -13.12 31.47
C ALA A 733 26.02 -13.32 32.99
N GLY A 734 26.13 -12.25 33.79
CA GLY A 734 26.43 -12.34 35.22
C GLY A 734 27.76 -13.06 35.52
N ALA A 735 28.64 -13.15 34.51
CA ALA A 735 29.86 -13.93 34.54
C ALA A 735 31.06 -13.03 34.89
N TYR A 736 30.88 -12.24 35.96
CA TYR A 736 31.82 -11.21 36.42
C TYR A 736 33.24 -11.74 36.73
N TYR A 737 33.39 -13.05 36.91
CA TYR A 737 34.66 -13.73 37.20
C TYR A 737 35.48 -14.10 35.95
N LEU A 738 34.94 -13.93 34.74
CA LEU A 738 35.59 -14.35 33.49
C LEU A 738 36.62 -13.34 32.95
N ILE A 739 36.67 -12.11 33.47
CA ILE A 739 37.72 -11.13 33.14
C ILE A 739 38.43 -10.69 34.43
N PRO A 740 39.52 -11.37 34.84
CA PRO A 740 40.24 -11.00 36.05
C PRO A 740 40.82 -9.58 35.93
N GLY A 741 40.29 -8.63 36.71
CA GLY A 741 40.87 -7.29 36.88
C GLY A 741 40.08 -6.10 36.31
N LEU A 742 38.96 -6.31 35.60
CA LEU A 742 38.23 -5.26 34.88
C LEU A 742 36.97 -4.73 35.60
N LEU A 743 36.38 -5.54 36.49
CA LEU A 743 35.25 -5.17 37.35
C LEU A 743 35.65 -5.43 38.81
N GLY A 744 35.74 -4.36 39.61
CA GLY A 744 35.95 -4.43 41.04
C GLY A 744 34.61 -4.54 41.76
N VAL A 745 34.48 -5.53 42.66
CA VAL A 745 33.37 -5.55 43.63
C VAL A 745 33.75 -4.60 44.77
N VAL A 746 32.97 -3.54 44.96
CA VAL A 746 33.12 -2.64 46.12
C VAL A 746 32.21 -3.16 47.22
N ALA A 747 32.80 -3.55 48.35
CA ALA A 747 32.11 -4.05 49.53
C ALA A 747 31.36 -2.94 50.28
#